data_AF-A0A158PIW6-F1
#
_entry.id   AF-A0A158PIW6-F1
#
_cell.length_a   1.000
_cell.length_b   1.000
_cell.length_c   1.000
_cell.angle_alpha   90.00
_cell.angle_beta   90.00
_cell.angle_gamma   90.00
#
_symmetry.space_group_name_H-M   'P 1'
#
loop_
_entity.id
_entity.type
_entity.pdbx_description
1 polymer ?
#
loop_
_entity_poly.entity_id
_entity_poly.type
_entity_poly.pdbx_seq_one_letter_code
_entity_poly.pdbx_strand_id
1 'polypeptide(L)'
;MLGNVSRGLITQSTYVQALGRSQLNFHGMELFALLNNATFVVNISEVLQKVGIRRQHICPIAIVRSLHCFGNSVQQWAPIETSVDTTSEEYQHNYSQMQDVVNDLHQKVAKIVEGGGEKARALHKSRGKMLARERIDILVDPATSFLEFSQLAGFQSYGNEEIPAGGIITGIGSVAGRVCVIVANDATVKGGTYYPITVKKHLRAQEIARENGLPCIYLVDSGGANLPRQADIFADREHFGRIFYNQATLSGQGIPQLAVVMGSCTAGGAYVPAMSDQSIIVKGSGTVFLGGPPLVKAATDYYAQNDAHALYLARNVVAGMATSERAVKFSDFEEPLYAAEELFGIVGVNLKKTFEVREVIARIVDGSRFDEFKERYGETLVTGGSYGAGNYGMCGRAYSPRFLFMWPNARISVMGGEQAATVLSTVQQDKRKREGLSWTKEEDDALRKPIEEKFEKEGHPYFASARLWDDGVIDPRDTRRVLGLSLQATLQRPIPETKNYDAEVYAFGHRIGASEVPPETLVNALTTESYFKRADIAEGACDATLTPTEEAYDGNTKLVKKGRDELLRIVLSYLRCHLPLAPEEFIQAVAEELCSEKQLSNIAKHLGIDVIMRTGEHPPSPSSIANTFCALLAALGEKHTKALAIDIVIPQIIDIDFADVYPLRQPLAVLTDLLVGQGAKEIEPRILRSAGTVSAQPVYVVGIYKDKSELVGQSAGETLEVAVDMAAREGLLRLWEVTVDRVFSFGQNAADIPFDTFSMENYYLKDRCKPSTDTSILSVVENEPLNIVEVAMRYRNRVEAVVGYSYTKRLRHKFSRGSLAKRSFRYLVKPKVYTVS
;
A
#
# COMPACT_ATOMS: atom_id res chain seq x y z
N MET A 1 3.25 -10.93 49.24
CA MET A 1 4.01 -9.70 48.91
C MET A 1 4.38 -9.81 47.44
N LEU A 2 3.63 -9.26 46.50
CA LEU A 2 3.71 -7.86 46.08
C LEU A 2 2.40 -7.51 45.33
N GLY A 3 1.45 -6.93 46.06
CA GLY A 3 0.51 -5.97 45.49
C GLY A 3 1.02 -4.59 45.88
N ASN A 4 1.03 -3.65 44.94
CA ASN A 4 1.60 -2.29 45.00
C ASN A 4 3.08 -2.17 44.61
N VAL A 5 3.33 -1.99 43.30
CA VAL A 5 4.40 -1.09 42.83
C VAL A 5 3.84 -0.27 41.67
N SER A 6 3.73 1.03 41.91
CA SER A 6 3.41 2.09 40.97
C SER A 6 4.46 2.26 39.87
N ARG A 7 4.03 2.78 38.72
CA ARG A 7 4.84 3.23 37.57
C ARG A 7 6.20 3.82 38.00
N GLY A 8 7.29 3.17 37.61
CA GLY A 8 8.66 3.67 37.70
C GLY A 8 9.57 2.88 36.77
N LEU A 9 10.38 3.57 35.96
CA LEU A 9 11.39 3.00 35.07
C LEU A 9 12.39 2.16 35.86
N ILE A 10 12.51 0.88 35.53
CA ILE A 10 13.60 0.01 36.00
C ILE A 10 14.61 -0.11 34.86
N THR A 11 15.85 0.33 35.10
CA THR A 11 16.95 0.26 34.14
C THR A 11 17.58 -1.15 34.09
N GLN A 12 18.12 -1.48 32.91
CA GLN A 12 18.62 -2.79 32.47
C GLN A 12 19.61 -3.48 33.43
N SER A 13 20.37 -2.73 34.26
CA SER A 13 21.39 -3.31 35.13
C SER A 13 20.81 -4.03 36.37
N THR A 14 19.63 -3.63 36.85
CA THR A 14 19.04 -4.16 38.08
C THR A 14 18.40 -5.55 37.87
N TYR A 15 17.93 -5.83 36.65
CA TYR A 15 17.31 -7.11 36.29
C TYR A 15 18.36 -8.23 36.07
N VAL A 16 19.53 -7.86 35.54
CA VAL A 16 20.64 -8.80 35.28
C VAL A 16 21.34 -9.26 36.57
N GLN A 17 21.40 -8.41 37.60
CA GLN A 17 21.97 -8.81 38.90
C GLN A 17 21.08 -9.77 39.70
N ALA A 18 19.76 -9.75 39.50
CA ALA A 18 18.84 -10.66 40.17
C ALA A 18 18.96 -12.12 39.66
N LEU A 19 19.28 -12.30 38.36
CA LEU A 19 19.45 -13.62 37.74
C LEU A 19 20.75 -14.34 38.12
N GLY A 20 21.77 -13.62 38.61
CA GLY A 20 23.07 -14.19 38.96
C GLY A 20 23.16 -14.86 40.35
N ARG A 21 22.12 -14.77 41.19
CA ARG A 21 22.17 -15.24 42.60
C ARG A 21 21.29 -16.43 42.95
N SER A 22 20.49 -16.96 42.03
CA SER A 22 19.68 -18.17 42.27
C SER A 22 20.15 -19.32 41.37
N GLN A 23 20.83 -20.32 41.96
CA GLN A 23 20.97 -21.62 41.33
C GLN A 23 19.59 -22.30 41.27
N LEU A 24 18.87 -22.14 40.16
CA LEU A 24 17.64 -22.86 39.87
C LEU A 24 17.77 -23.50 38.48
N ASN A 25 17.70 -24.84 38.45
CA ASN A 25 17.72 -25.64 37.24
C ASN A 25 16.39 -25.47 36.49
N PHE A 26 16.41 -24.77 35.36
CA PHE A 26 15.24 -24.60 34.49
C PHE A 26 15.27 -25.60 33.32
N HIS A 27 14.19 -26.38 33.15
CA HIS A 27 13.91 -27.13 31.92
C HIS A 27 13.35 -26.18 30.85
N GLY A 28 13.73 -26.37 29.59
CA GLY A 28 13.63 -25.39 28.49
C GLY A 28 12.26 -24.77 28.14
N MET A 29 11.15 -25.18 28.78
CA MET A 29 9.83 -24.56 28.58
C MET A 29 9.56 -23.33 29.46
N GLU A 30 10.23 -23.18 30.62
CA GLU A 30 9.96 -22.07 31.53
C GLU A 30 10.63 -20.75 31.10
N LEU A 31 11.72 -20.81 30.33
CA LEU A 31 12.36 -19.63 29.72
C LEU A 31 11.45 -18.98 28.65
N PHE A 32 10.62 -19.79 27.99
CA PHE A 32 9.70 -19.36 26.91
C PHE A 32 8.50 -18.57 27.44
N ALA A 33 8.09 -18.82 28.70
CA ALA A 33 7.01 -18.08 29.35
C ALA A 33 7.47 -16.70 29.87
N LEU A 34 8.75 -16.56 30.23
CA LEU A 34 9.34 -15.32 30.71
C LEU A 34 9.62 -14.30 29.58
N LEU A 35 9.94 -14.77 28.37
CA LEU A 35 10.15 -13.91 27.20
C LEU A 35 8.87 -13.37 26.57
N ASN A 36 7.72 -14.03 26.79
CA ASN A 36 6.42 -13.60 26.25
C ASN A 36 5.81 -12.38 26.96
N ASN A 37 6.34 -11.96 28.12
CA ASN A 37 5.80 -10.84 28.91
C ASN A 37 6.75 -9.63 29.02
N ALA A 38 7.88 -9.62 28.32
CA ALA A 38 8.84 -8.52 28.35
C ALA A 38 8.97 -7.85 26.97
N THR A 39 8.49 -6.61 26.86
CA THR A 39 8.69 -5.71 25.71
C THR A 39 10.11 -5.13 25.68
N PHE A 40 11.12 -5.99 25.57
CA PHE A 40 12.50 -5.55 25.37
C PHE A 40 13.22 -6.41 24.34
N VAL A 41 13.82 -5.74 23.34
CA VAL A 41 14.75 -6.34 22.38
C VAL A 41 16.03 -6.70 23.13
N VAL A 42 16.20 -7.99 23.45
CA VAL A 42 17.45 -8.51 24.02
C VAL A 42 18.29 -9.10 22.89
N ASN A 43 19.56 -8.71 22.80
CA ASN A 43 20.51 -9.29 21.87
C ASN A 43 20.77 -10.77 22.27
N ILE A 44 20.10 -11.69 21.57
CA ILE A 44 20.07 -13.13 21.84
C ILE A 44 21.49 -13.74 21.84
N SER A 45 22.46 -13.14 21.13
CA SER A 45 23.83 -13.65 21.06
C SER A 45 24.59 -13.60 22.39
N GLU A 46 24.39 -12.56 23.21
CA GLU A 46 25.05 -12.40 24.52
C GLU A 46 24.45 -13.32 25.59
N VAL A 47 23.15 -13.59 25.51
CA VAL A 47 22.46 -14.52 26.41
C VAL A 47 22.93 -15.96 26.14
N LEU A 48 22.97 -16.38 24.88
CA LEU A 48 23.36 -17.74 24.51
C LEU A 48 24.82 -18.09 24.85
N GLN A 49 25.73 -17.09 24.84
CA GLN A 49 27.12 -17.29 25.25
C GLN A 49 27.30 -17.52 26.76
N LYS A 50 26.44 -16.94 27.61
CA LYS A 50 26.53 -17.05 29.07
C LYS A 50 25.82 -18.28 29.66
N VAL A 51 24.89 -18.91 28.92
CA VAL A 51 24.14 -20.10 29.38
C VAL A 51 24.71 -21.43 28.83
N GLY A 52 25.78 -21.41 28.03
CA GLY A 52 26.55 -22.61 27.70
C GLY A 52 25.91 -23.62 26.74
N ILE A 53 24.99 -23.19 25.86
CA ILE A 53 24.33 -24.06 24.88
C ILE A 53 25.12 -24.07 23.56
N ARG A 54 25.55 -25.25 23.08
CA ARG A 54 26.29 -25.41 21.81
C ARG A 54 25.36 -25.23 20.60
N ARG A 55 25.89 -24.56 19.55
CA ARG A 55 25.24 -24.10 18.31
C ARG A 55 24.50 -25.14 17.43
N GLN A 56 24.46 -26.42 17.79
CA GLN A 56 23.98 -27.51 16.91
C GLN A 56 22.52 -27.95 17.14
N HIS A 57 21.77 -27.33 18.06
CA HIS A 57 20.42 -27.78 18.44
C HIS A 57 19.31 -26.73 18.35
N ILE A 58 19.48 -25.67 17.54
CA ILE A 58 18.42 -24.67 17.34
C ILE A 58 18.19 -24.50 15.85
N CYS A 59 17.06 -25.04 15.38
CA CYS A 59 16.59 -24.89 14.01
C CYS A 59 16.19 -23.40 13.78
N PRO A 60 16.71 -22.70 12.76
CA PRO A 60 16.41 -21.29 12.51
C PRO A 60 14.93 -20.99 12.23
N ILE A 61 14.11 -22.01 11.97
CA ILE A 61 12.73 -21.87 11.49
C ILE A 61 11.71 -21.68 12.62
N ALA A 62 12.03 -22.07 13.86
CA ALA A 62 11.12 -21.87 14.99
C ALA A 62 10.95 -20.38 15.38
N ILE A 63 11.88 -19.51 14.98
CA ILE A 63 11.81 -18.06 15.16
C ILE A 63 10.84 -17.43 14.13
N VAL A 64 10.67 -18.04 12.95
CA VAL A 64 9.82 -17.49 11.88
C VAL A 64 8.34 -17.80 12.12
N ARG A 65 8.00 -18.96 12.71
CA ARG A 65 6.60 -19.34 12.97
C ARG A 65 5.90 -18.52 14.06
N SER A 66 6.64 -17.91 14.99
CA SER A 66 6.04 -17.00 16.00
C SER A 66 5.77 -15.59 15.46
N LEU A 67 6.27 -15.25 14.27
CA LEU A 67 6.04 -13.94 13.64
C LEU A 67 4.78 -13.90 12.76
N HIS A 68 4.24 -15.04 12.31
CA HIS A 68 3.13 -15.08 11.34
C HIS A 68 1.76 -15.49 11.91
N CYS A 69 1.65 -15.84 13.20
CA CYS A 69 0.36 -16.09 13.86
C CYS A 69 -0.25 -14.84 14.51
N PHE A 70 0.17 -13.63 14.13
CA PHE A 70 -0.56 -12.43 14.46
C PHE A 70 -1.72 -12.22 13.46
N GLY A 71 -2.94 -12.55 13.89
CA GLY A 71 -4.12 -12.03 13.21
C GLY A 71 -4.07 -10.49 13.22
N ASN A 72 -4.13 -9.87 12.03
CA ASN A 72 -4.23 -8.42 11.85
C ASN A 72 -3.34 -7.57 12.78
N SER A 73 -2.09 -7.97 13.04
CA SER A 73 -1.10 -6.96 13.40
C SER A 73 -0.52 -6.44 12.10
N VAL A 74 -0.89 -5.21 11.73
CA VAL A 74 -0.13 -4.42 10.78
C VAL A 74 1.35 -4.60 11.13
N GLN A 75 2.15 -5.07 10.18
CA GLN A 75 3.60 -5.08 10.33
C GLN A 75 4.00 -3.62 10.55
N GLN A 76 4.21 -3.23 11.82
CA GLN A 76 4.58 -1.86 12.14
C GLN A 76 6.01 -1.67 11.67
N TRP A 77 6.17 -0.94 10.56
CA TRP A 77 7.48 -0.49 10.09
C TRP A 77 8.21 0.23 11.23
N ALA A 78 9.52 -0.01 11.37
CA ALA A 78 10.30 0.68 12.38
C ALA A 78 10.36 2.18 12.06
N PRO A 79 10.22 3.07 13.05
CA PRO A 79 10.50 4.48 12.86
C PRO A 79 11.97 4.70 12.47
N ILE A 80 12.23 5.71 11.64
CA ILE A 80 13.59 6.17 11.34
C ILE A 80 14.21 6.68 12.64
N GLU A 81 15.38 6.17 13.01
CA GLU A 81 16.18 6.71 14.12
C GLU A 81 16.93 7.96 13.66
N THR A 82 16.76 9.08 14.36
CA THR A 82 17.47 10.32 14.03
C THR A 82 18.91 10.29 14.56
N SER A 83 19.82 10.81 13.74
CA SER A 83 21.23 11.02 14.08
C SER A 83 21.57 12.51 14.28
N VAL A 84 20.58 13.40 14.16
CA VAL A 84 20.77 14.85 14.17
C VAL A 84 21.09 15.33 15.59
N ASP A 85 22.28 15.91 15.76
CA ASP A 85 22.64 16.64 16.98
C ASP A 85 22.20 18.11 16.86
N THR A 86 21.07 18.43 17.48
CA THR A 86 20.51 19.80 17.53
C THR A 86 21.36 20.77 18.34
N THR A 87 22.33 20.29 19.13
CA THR A 87 23.23 21.14 19.92
C THR A 87 24.53 21.50 19.19
N SER A 88 24.79 20.86 18.05
CA SER A 88 25.99 21.12 17.25
C SER A 88 26.03 22.54 16.68
N GLU A 89 27.24 23.12 16.60
CA GLU A 89 27.44 24.46 16.02
C GLU A 89 26.95 24.53 14.57
N GLU A 90 27.15 23.45 13.81
CA GLU A 90 26.68 23.32 12.44
C GLU A 90 25.17 23.44 12.34
N TYR A 91 24.44 22.66 13.14
CA TYR A 91 22.98 22.68 13.13
C TYR A 91 22.46 24.07 13.49
N GLN A 92 23.02 24.69 14.53
CA GLN A 92 22.62 26.03 14.98
C GLN A 92 22.89 27.10 13.91
N HIS A 93 24.00 26.97 13.18
CA HIS A 93 24.32 27.85 12.06
C HIS A 93 23.30 27.69 10.92
N ASN A 94 23.03 26.45 10.49
CA ASN A 94 22.03 26.16 9.45
C ASN A 94 20.64 26.66 9.84
N TYR A 95 20.26 26.43 11.11
CA TYR A 95 18.98 26.87 11.66
C TYR A 95 18.81 28.38 11.56
N SER A 96 19.80 29.15 12.03
CA SER A 96 19.78 30.61 11.97
C SER A 96 19.64 31.11 10.53
N GLN A 97 20.40 30.55 9.59
CA GLN A 97 20.35 30.99 8.20
C GLN A 97 19.01 30.66 7.53
N MET A 98 18.46 29.47 7.77
CA MET A 98 17.14 29.12 7.25
C MET A 98 16.07 30.02 7.86
N GLN A 99 16.14 30.29 9.16
CA GLN A 99 15.22 31.19 9.86
C GLN A 99 15.21 32.59 9.23
N ASP A 100 16.37 33.12 8.82
CA ASP A 100 16.45 34.42 8.15
C ASP A 100 15.73 34.43 6.80
N VAL A 101 15.92 33.39 5.97
CA VAL A 101 15.26 33.29 4.66
C VAL A 101 13.75 33.07 4.82
N VAL A 102 13.31 32.30 5.82
CA VAL A 102 11.89 32.12 6.15
C VAL A 102 11.28 33.42 6.66
N ASN A 103 11.98 34.18 7.51
CA ASN A 103 11.53 35.49 7.98
C ASN A 103 11.36 36.48 6.82
N ASP A 104 12.31 36.47 5.88
CA ASP A 104 12.22 37.26 4.66
C ASP A 104 11.01 36.88 3.79
N LEU A 105 10.72 35.58 3.63
CA LEU A 105 9.50 35.11 2.97
C LEU A 105 8.25 35.65 3.67
N HIS A 106 8.16 35.50 4.99
CA HIS A 106 7.01 35.96 5.77
C HIS A 106 6.80 37.47 5.65
N GLN A 107 7.87 38.26 5.68
CA GLN A 107 7.78 39.72 5.48
C GLN A 107 7.26 40.07 4.09
N LYS A 108 7.75 39.42 3.05
CA LYS A 108 7.28 39.64 1.67
C LYS A 108 5.82 39.22 1.49
N VAL A 109 5.43 38.07 2.02
CA VAL A 109 4.05 37.59 1.98
C VAL A 109 3.11 38.52 2.77
N ALA A 110 3.53 39.01 3.94
CA ALA A 110 2.76 39.98 4.72
C ALA A 110 2.45 41.25 3.90
N LYS A 111 3.44 41.79 3.18
CA LYS A 111 3.23 42.92 2.25
C LYS A 111 2.26 42.55 1.13
N ILE A 112 2.37 41.35 0.57
CA ILE A 112 1.48 40.89 -0.51
C ILE A 112 0.02 40.76 -0.06
N VAL A 113 -0.19 40.32 1.19
CA VAL A 113 -1.53 40.17 1.79
C VAL A 113 -2.26 41.51 1.90
N GLU A 114 -1.54 42.64 1.91
CA GLU A 114 -2.13 43.99 1.90
C GLU A 114 -2.77 44.39 0.55
N GLY A 115 -2.62 43.58 -0.51
CA GLY A 115 -3.24 43.84 -1.81
C GLY A 115 -2.81 45.20 -2.39
N GLY A 116 -3.76 46.04 -2.81
CA GLY A 116 -3.49 47.38 -3.36
C GLY A 116 -3.00 48.43 -2.36
N GLY A 117 -2.70 48.04 -1.11
CA GLY A 117 -2.29 48.93 -0.02
C GLY A 117 -3.47 49.57 0.71
N GLU A 118 -3.17 50.24 1.83
CA GLU A 118 -4.17 50.76 2.77
C GLU A 118 -5.19 51.71 2.12
N LYS A 119 -4.72 52.64 1.28
CA LYS A 119 -5.59 53.60 0.58
C LYS A 119 -6.60 52.92 -0.33
N ALA A 120 -6.19 51.90 -1.08
CA ALA A 120 -7.08 51.15 -1.97
C ALA A 120 -8.06 50.29 -1.17
N ARG A 121 -7.60 49.65 -0.08
CA ARG A 121 -8.46 48.88 0.83
C ARG A 121 -9.51 49.75 1.51
N ALA A 122 -9.14 50.93 2.01
CA ALA A 122 -10.06 51.88 2.62
C ALA A 122 -11.12 52.36 1.62
N LEU A 123 -10.72 52.68 0.38
CA LEU A 123 -11.65 53.05 -0.70
C LEU A 123 -12.58 51.90 -1.09
N HIS A 124 -12.10 50.65 -1.07
CA HIS A 124 -12.93 49.48 -1.35
C HIS A 124 -13.97 49.26 -0.25
N LYS A 125 -13.55 49.35 1.03
CA LYS A 125 -14.44 49.25 2.19
C LYS A 125 -15.45 50.39 2.27
N SER A 126 -15.08 51.62 1.89
CA SER A 126 -16.00 52.76 1.89
C SER A 126 -17.17 52.59 0.90
N ARG A 127 -17.06 51.65 -0.05
CA ARG A 127 -18.14 51.26 -0.97
C ARG A 127 -19.04 50.14 -0.41
N GLY A 128 -18.84 49.74 0.86
CA GLY A 128 -19.61 48.68 1.51
C GLY A 128 -19.25 47.26 1.07
N LYS A 129 -18.06 47.06 0.48
CA LYS A 129 -17.59 45.78 -0.04
C LYS A 129 -16.56 45.13 0.88
N MET A 130 -16.59 43.81 0.97
CA MET A 130 -15.57 43.02 1.68
C MET A 130 -14.31 42.88 0.82
N LEU A 131 -13.14 42.79 1.45
CA LEU A 131 -11.88 42.48 0.77
C LEU A 131 -11.88 41.02 0.27
N ALA A 132 -11.06 40.71 -0.74
CA ALA A 132 -11.00 39.36 -1.33
C ALA A 132 -10.71 38.27 -0.29
N ARG A 133 -9.74 38.50 0.60
CA ARG A 133 -9.39 37.55 1.68
C ARG A 133 -10.47 37.45 2.74
N GLU A 134 -11.10 38.57 3.13
CA GLU A 134 -12.25 38.56 4.06
C GLU A 134 -13.43 37.75 3.50
N ARG A 135 -13.66 37.83 2.18
CA ARG A 135 -14.69 37.01 1.51
C ARG A 135 -14.35 35.53 1.55
N ILE A 136 -13.08 35.18 1.32
CA ILE A 136 -12.61 33.79 1.44
C ILE A 136 -12.81 33.32 2.87
N ASP A 137 -12.32 34.04 3.88
CA ASP A 137 -12.40 33.64 5.30
C ASP A 137 -13.84 33.35 5.77
N ILE A 138 -14.83 34.10 5.27
CA ILE A 138 -16.25 33.89 5.56
C ILE A 138 -16.83 32.71 4.75
N LEU A 139 -16.32 32.47 3.55
CA LEU A 139 -16.78 31.39 2.68
C LEU A 139 -16.32 30.02 3.17
N VAL A 140 -15.06 29.90 3.63
CA VAL A 140 -14.49 28.64 4.13
C VAL A 140 -15.15 28.22 5.45
N ASP A 141 -15.17 26.92 5.71
CA ASP A 141 -15.71 26.36 6.93
C ASP A 141 -14.85 26.77 8.14
N PRO A 142 -15.48 27.14 9.28
CA PRO A 142 -14.75 27.49 10.49
C PRO A 142 -13.80 26.37 10.92
N ALA A 143 -12.62 26.76 11.45
CA ALA A 143 -11.57 25.85 11.91
C ALA A 143 -11.00 24.90 10.82
N THR A 144 -11.19 25.22 9.54
CA THR A 144 -10.49 24.55 8.43
C THR A 144 -9.35 25.41 7.89
N SER A 145 -8.37 24.79 7.25
CA SER A 145 -7.27 25.50 6.59
C SER A 145 -7.64 25.91 5.17
N PHE A 146 -7.12 27.06 4.73
CA PHE A 146 -7.12 27.48 3.33
C PHE A 146 -5.70 27.35 2.76
N LEU A 147 -5.54 26.52 1.73
CA LEU A 147 -4.27 26.35 1.02
C LEU A 147 -4.23 27.34 -0.16
N GLU A 148 -3.56 28.48 0.03
CA GLU A 148 -3.40 29.48 -1.02
C GLU A 148 -2.29 29.10 -2.01
N PHE A 149 -2.54 29.32 -3.31
CA PHE A 149 -1.58 29.08 -4.38
C PHE A 149 -0.89 30.38 -4.83
N SER A 150 0.40 30.25 -5.13
CA SER A 150 1.23 31.23 -5.84
C SER A 150 1.06 32.64 -5.28
N GLN A 151 1.26 32.81 -3.97
CA GLN A 151 1.18 34.11 -3.28
C GLN A 151 2.10 35.15 -3.92
N LEU A 152 3.27 34.72 -4.40
CA LEU A 152 4.28 35.57 -5.03
C LEU A 152 4.03 35.86 -6.51
N ALA A 153 2.90 35.43 -7.09
CA ALA A 153 2.60 35.66 -8.50
C ALA A 153 2.76 37.15 -8.90
N GLY A 154 3.54 37.40 -9.95
CA GLY A 154 3.80 38.76 -10.43
C GLY A 154 4.83 39.57 -9.62
N PHE A 155 5.41 39.01 -8.57
CA PHE A 155 6.42 39.68 -7.74
C PHE A 155 7.61 40.16 -8.58
N GLN A 156 7.81 41.48 -8.61
CA GLN A 156 8.86 42.16 -9.39
C GLN A 156 8.86 41.84 -10.89
N SER A 157 7.72 41.45 -11.46
CA SER A 157 7.60 41.07 -12.88
C SER A 157 7.23 42.22 -13.82
N TYR A 158 6.68 43.33 -13.32
CA TYR A 158 6.07 44.40 -14.13
C TYR A 158 6.74 45.77 -13.96
N GLY A 159 8.07 45.79 -13.85
CA GLY A 159 8.85 47.01 -13.66
C GLY A 159 8.46 47.69 -12.35
N ASN A 160 7.98 48.94 -12.43
CA ASN A 160 7.58 49.74 -11.26
C ASN A 160 6.15 49.45 -10.79
N GLU A 161 5.38 48.61 -11.51
CA GLU A 161 4.03 48.24 -11.13
C GLU A 161 4.04 47.04 -10.17
N GLU A 162 3.61 47.25 -8.93
CA GLU A 162 3.36 46.16 -7.99
C GLU A 162 1.97 45.55 -8.25
N ILE A 163 1.93 44.23 -8.46
CA ILE A 163 0.70 43.45 -8.66
C ILE A 163 0.69 42.29 -7.64
N PRO A 164 0.42 42.57 -6.35
CA PRO A 164 0.45 41.55 -5.30
C PRO A 164 -0.44 40.35 -5.62
N ALA A 165 0.10 39.14 -5.43
CA ALA A 165 -0.54 37.87 -5.74
C ALA A 165 -1.10 37.76 -7.19
N GLY A 166 -0.63 38.59 -8.12
CA GLY A 166 -1.16 38.67 -9.47
C GLY A 166 -2.56 39.32 -9.55
N GLY A 167 -3.02 40.02 -8.50
CA GLY A 167 -4.35 40.62 -8.43
C GLY A 167 -5.49 39.60 -8.26
N ILE A 168 -5.16 38.35 -7.92
CA ILE A 168 -6.11 37.26 -7.76
C ILE A 168 -5.65 36.30 -6.66
N ILE A 169 -6.54 35.98 -5.73
CA ILE A 169 -6.30 35.01 -4.67
C ILE A 169 -6.90 33.68 -5.12
N THR A 170 -6.09 32.64 -5.17
CA THR A 170 -6.51 31.30 -5.59
C THR A 170 -6.10 30.31 -4.53
N GLY A 171 -6.93 29.32 -4.25
CA GLY A 171 -6.57 28.28 -3.29
C GLY A 171 -7.64 27.23 -3.12
N ILE A 172 -7.39 26.28 -2.22
CA ILE A 172 -8.34 25.25 -1.84
C ILE A 172 -8.82 25.49 -0.42
N GLY A 173 -10.14 25.38 -0.21
CA GLY A 173 -10.76 25.46 1.10
C GLY A 173 -11.98 24.54 1.21
N SER A 174 -12.34 24.19 2.44
CA SER A 174 -13.57 23.44 2.70
C SER A 174 -14.76 24.38 2.76
N VAL A 175 -15.81 24.14 1.97
CA VAL A 175 -17.04 24.92 1.95
C VAL A 175 -18.21 23.96 2.10
N ALA A 176 -18.96 24.08 3.19
CA ALA A 176 -20.06 23.17 3.53
C ALA A 176 -19.64 21.68 3.48
N GLY A 177 -18.46 21.37 4.02
CA GLY A 177 -17.89 20.02 4.08
C GLY A 177 -17.26 19.53 2.77
N ARG A 178 -17.21 20.35 1.72
CA ARG A 178 -16.64 20.01 0.41
C ARG A 178 -15.36 20.75 0.13
N VAL A 179 -14.39 20.07 -0.46
CA VAL A 179 -13.13 20.68 -0.88
C VAL A 179 -13.36 21.39 -2.22
N CYS A 180 -13.19 22.70 -2.25
CA CYS A 180 -13.44 23.52 -3.45
C CYS A 180 -12.21 24.34 -3.82
N VAL A 181 -12.01 24.57 -5.12
CA VAL A 181 -11.08 25.60 -5.60
C VAL A 181 -11.80 26.94 -5.56
N ILE A 182 -11.20 27.92 -4.90
CA ILE A 182 -11.72 29.28 -4.78
C ILE A 182 -10.81 30.21 -5.56
N VAL A 183 -11.40 31.05 -6.41
CA VAL A 183 -10.72 32.05 -7.24
C VAL A 183 -11.37 33.41 -6.98
N ALA A 184 -10.67 34.30 -6.28
CA ALA A 184 -11.20 35.60 -5.89
C ALA A 184 -10.35 36.74 -6.46
N ASN A 185 -10.97 37.64 -7.23
CA ASN A 185 -10.28 38.83 -7.72
C ASN A 185 -10.06 39.82 -6.58
N ASP A 186 -8.85 40.41 -6.52
CA ASP A 186 -8.57 41.50 -5.61
C ASP A 186 -8.76 42.85 -6.32
N ALA A 187 -9.96 43.41 -6.19
CA ALA A 187 -10.31 44.70 -6.77
C ALA A 187 -9.45 45.87 -6.25
N THR A 188 -8.72 45.70 -5.14
CA THR A 188 -7.81 46.73 -4.63
C THR A 188 -6.54 46.81 -5.47
N VAL A 189 -6.12 45.70 -6.10
CA VAL A 189 -4.92 45.63 -6.95
C VAL A 189 -5.29 46.06 -8.37
N LYS A 190 -4.96 47.31 -8.74
CA LYS A 190 -5.21 47.87 -10.08
C LYS A 190 -6.66 47.66 -10.57
N GLY A 191 -7.64 47.75 -9.66
CA GLY A 191 -9.05 47.55 -9.99
C GLY A 191 -9.43 46.09 -10.30
N GLY A 192 -8.63 45.12 -9.89
CA GLY A 192 -8.83 43.70 -10.18
C GLY A 192 -8.59 43.37 -11.65
N THR A 193 -7.82 44.18 -12.37
CA THR A 193 -7.56 43.97 -13.80
C THR A 193 -6.66 42.77 -14.05
N TYR A 194 -6.92 42.02 -15.12
CA TYR A 194 -6.12 40.87 -15.50
C TYR A 194 -4.81 41.30 -16.16
N TYR A 195 -3.69 40.99 -15.52
CA TYR A 195 -2.34 41.01 -16.11
C TYR A 195 -2.04 39.62 -16.71
N PRO A 196 -0.98 39.47 -17.53
CA PRO A 196 -0.62 38.16 -18.07
C PRO A 196 -0.47 37.08 -16.97
N ILE A 197 0.09 37.44 -15.81
CA ILE A 197 0.23 36.52 -14.69
C ILE A 197 -1.11 36.18 -14.02
N THR A 198 -2.07 37.11 -14.02
CA THR A 198 -3.42 36.89 -13.49
C THR A 198 -4.13 35.81 -14.28
N VAL A 199 -4.01 35.86 -15.62
CA VAL A 199 -4.55 34.83 -16.52
C VAL A 199 -3.90 33.49 -16.21
N LYS A 200 -2.56 33.45 -16.20
CA LYS A 200 -1.82 32.22 -15.92
C LYS A 200 -2.21 31.60 -14.56
N LYS A 201 -2.40 32.43 -13.54
CA LYS A 201 -2.80 31.99 -12.19
C LYS A 201 -4.24 31.48 -12.14
N HIS A 202 -5.16 32.14 -12.85
CA HIS A 202 -6.53 31.65 -12.97
C HIS A 202 -6.55 30.29 -13.70
N LEU A 203 -5.83 30.15 -14.81
CA LEU A 203 -5.76 28.88 -15.55
C LEU A 203 -5.15 27.75 -14.72
N ARG A 204 -4.10 28.03 -13.93
CA ARG A 204 -3.53 27.04 -13.01
C ARG A 204 -4.54 26.59 -11.96
N ALA A 205 -5.36 27.50 -11.41
CA ALA A 205 -6.40 27.12 -10.46
C ALA A 205 -7.45 26.17 -11.09
N GLN A 206 -7.84 26.44 -12.35
CA GLN A 206 -8.75 25.55 -13.09
C GLN A 206 -8.11 24.21 -13.46
N GLU A 207 -6.80 24.20 -13.76
CA GLU A 207 -6.06 22.97 -13.99
C GLU A 207 -6.07 22.09 -12.73
N ILE A 208 -5.75 22.67 -11.56
CA ILE A 208 -5.85 21.99 -10.26
C ILE A 208 -7.27 21.47 -10.02
N ALA A 209 -8.31 22.27 -10.32
CA ALA A 209 -9.69 21.84 -10.17
C ALA A 209 -10.03 20.64 -11.07
N ARG A 210 -9.68 20.71 -12.36
CA ARG A 210 -9.87 19.63 -13.34
C ARG A 210 -9.17 18.35 -12.91
N GLU A 211 -7.93 18.50 -12.50
CA GLU A 211 -7.05 17.39 -12.17
C GLU A 211 -7.55 16.61 -10.96
N ASN A 212 -8.07 17.31 -9.97
CA ASN A 212 -8.49 16.76 -8.69
C ASN A 212 -10.02 16.60 -8.55
N GLY A 213 -10.80 16.95 -9.59
CA GLY A 213 -12.26 16.82 -9.57
C GLY A 213 -12.97 17.77 -8.59
N LEU A 214 -12.44 18.98 -8.40
CA LEU A 214 -12.90 19.90 -7.37
C LEU A 214 -13.88 20.95 -7.93
N PRO A 215 -15.03 21.21 -7.29
CA PRO A 215 -15.90 22.33 -7.65
C PRO A 215 -15.15 23.67 -7.61
N CYS A 216 -15.47 24.55 -8.56
CA CYS A 216 -14.88 25.87 -8.66
C CYS A 216 -15.83 26.95 -8.15
N ILE A 217 -15.33 27.86 -7.30
CA ILE A 217 -16.05 29.04 -6.82
C ILE A 217 -15.31 30.30 -7.25
N TYR A 218 -15.91 31.09 -8.12
CA TYR A 218 -15.35 32.34 -8.64
C TYR A 218 -15.97 33.54 -7.91
N LEU A 219 -15.19 34.24 -7.08
CA LEU A 219 -15.59 35.51 -6.46
C LEU A 219 -15.16 36.65 -7.39
N VAL A 220 -16.05 37.03 -8.29
CA VAL A 220 -15.78 37.90 -9.44
C VAL A 220 -15.90 39.37 -9.04
N ASP A 221 -14.81 40.11 -9.19
CA ASP A 221 -14.73 41.55 -8.89
C ASP A 221 -13.57 42.18 -9.69
N SER A 222 -13.75 42.31 -11.01
CA SER A 222 -12.69 42.68 -11.95
C SER A 222 -13.11 43.81 -12.90
N GLY A 223 -12.26 44.82 -13.03
CA GLY A 223 -12.41 45.91 -13.99
C GLY A 223 -12.09 45.56 -15.45
N GLY A 224 -11.74 44.31 -15.78
CA GLY A 224 -11.41 43.86 -17.14
C GLY A 224 -9.92 43.49 -17.31
N ALA A 225 -9.38 43.64 -18.52
CA ALA A 225 -7.99 43.30 -18.84
C ALA A 225 -7.05 44.51 -18.73
N ASN A 226 -5.76 44.26 -18.45
CA ASN A 226 -4.72 45.28 -18.54
C ASN A 226 -4.46 45.64 -20.02
N LEU A 227 -5.13 46.69 -20.50
CA LEU A 227 -5.12 47.10 -21.90
C LEU A 227 -3.72 47.31 -22.51
N PRO A 228 -2.73 47.91 -21.79
CA PRO A 228 -1.38 48.04 -22.34
C PRO A 228 -0.70 46.72 -22.69
N ARG A 229 -1.12 45.61 -22.07
CA ARG A 229 -0.56 44.26 -22.26
C ARG A 229 -1.54 43.30 -22.92
N GLN A 230 -2.56 43.82 -23.62
CA GLN A 230 -3.66 43.02 -24.15
C GLN A 230 -3.21 41.86 -25.06
N ALA A 231 -2.10 42.02 -25.80
CA ALA A 231 -1.56 40.97 -26.67
C ALA A 231 -1.18 39.70 -25.89
N ASP A 232 -0.63 39.88 -24.69
CA ASP A 232 -0.21 38.81 -23.77
C ASP A 232 -1.35 38.33 -22.85
N ILE A 233 -2.59 38.79 -23.10
CA ILE A 233 -3.76 38.50 -22.27
C ILE A 233 -4.91 37.94 -23.09
N PHE A 234 -5.08 38.31 -24.36
CA PHE A 234 -6.31 38.05 -25.10
C PHE A 234 -6.23 36.88 -26.09
N ALA A 235 -5.25 36.90 -27.01
CA ALA A 235 -5.38 36.17 -28.28
C ALA A 235 -4.92 34.71 -28.29
N ASP A 236 -3.92 34.32 -27.48
CA ASP A 236 -3.29 33.00 -27.57
C ASP A 236 -4.08 31.89 -26.88
N ARG A 237 -3.71 30.63 -27.12
CA ARG A 237 -4.41 29.44 -26.62
C ARG A 237 -4.58 29.42 -25.10
N GLU A 238 -3.55 29.81 -24.36
CA GLU A 238 -3.54 29.81 -22.89
C GLU A 238 -3.71 31.23 -22.33
N HIS A 239 -4.41 32.10 -23.08
CA HIS A 239 -4.81 33.44 -22.67
C HIS A 239 -6.24 33.48 -22.12
N PHE A 240 -6.80 34.67 -21.88
CA PHE A 240 -8.03 34.90 -21.11
C PHE A 240 -9.24 34.07 -21.60
N GLY A 241 -9.38 33.85 -22.91
CA GLY A 241 -10.45 33.01 -23.48
C GLY A 241 -10.43 31.54 -23.01
N ARG A 242 -9.27 31.05 -22.58
CA ARG A 242 -9.09 29.68 -22.07
C ARG A 242 -9.85 29.44 -20.77
N ILE A 243 -10.09 30.49 -19.98
CA ILE A 243 -10.87 30.43 -18.74
C ILE A 243 -12.28 29.88 -19.05
N PHE A 244 -12.91 30.40 -20.11
CA PHE A 244 -14.26 30.03 -20.52
C PHE A 244 -14.31 28.63 -21.12
N TYR A 245 -13.32 28.30 -21.96
CA TYR A 245 -13.17 26.94 -22.49
C TYR A 245 -13.07 25.92 -21.34
N ASN A 246 -12.25 26.22 -20.32
CA ASN A 246 -12.09 25.36 -19.17
C ASN A 246 -13.39 25.27 -18.35
N GLN A 247 -14.10 26.37 -18.10
CA GLN A 247 -15.39 26.34 -17.38
C GLN A 247 -16.40 25.41 -18.08
N ALA A 248 -16.59 25.56 -19.40
CA ALA A 248 -17.49 24.71 -20.16
C ALA A 248 -17.06 23.23 -20.13
N THR A 249 -15.75 22.96 -20.27
CA THR A 249 -15.23 21.59 -20.26
C THR A 249 -15.36 20.95 -18.88
N LEU A 250 -15.10 21.70 -17.81
CA LEU A 250 -15.25 21.26 -16.42
C LEU A 250 -16.71 20.94 -16.09
N SER A 251 -17.63 21.84 -16.45
CA SER A 251 -19.08 21.61 -16.31
C SER A 251 -19.50 20.35 -17.07
N GLY A 252 -19.04 20.17 -18.32
CA GLY A 252 -19.28 18.96 -19.12
C GLY A 252 -18.69 17.66 -18.53
N GLN A 253 -17.67 17.77 -17.68
CA GLN A 253 -17.11 16.64 -16.91
C GLN A 253 -17.84 16.41 -15.58
N GLY A 254 -18.89 17.18 -15.28
CA GLY A 254 -19.63 17.11 -14.02
C GLY A 254 -18.92 17.80 -12.85
N ILE A 255 -17.93 18.67 -13.10
CA ILE A 255 -17.25 19.47 -12.07
C ILE A 255 -17.96 20.81 -11.94
N PRO A 256 -18.69 21.08 -10.83
CA PRO A 256 -19.55 22.25 -10.73
C PRO A 256 -18.81 23.58 -10.76
N GLN A 257 -19.38 24.54 -11.49
CA GLN A 257 -18.89 25.91 -11.64
C GLN A 257 -19.87 26.90 -10.98
N LEU A 258 -19.42 27.62 -9.95
CA LEU A 258 -20.22 28.63 -9.24
C LEU A 258 -19.57 30.01 -9.38
N ALA A 259 -20.32 30.99 -9.85
CA ALA A 259 -19.87 32.39 -9.88
C ALA A 259 -20.64 33.25 -8.86
N VAL A 260 -19.90 34.11 -8.16
CA VAL A 260 -20.44 35.12 -7.25
C VAL A 260 -19.93 36.48 -7.72
N VAL A 261 -20.80 37.26 -8.36
CA VAL A 261 -20.48 38.58 -8.90
C VAL A 261 -20.67 39.64 -7.82
N MET A 262 -19.55 40.11 -7.28
CA MET A 262 -19.50 41.01 -6.12
C MET A 262 -19.03 42.43 -6.51
N GLY A 263 -18.79 42.67 -7.79
CA GLY A 263 -18.43 43.97 -8.34
C GLY A 263 -18.50 44.01 -9.86
N SER A 264 -17.56 44.76 -10.46
CA SER A 264 -17.50 44.90 -11.92
C SER A 264 -17.19 43.55 -12.58
N CYS A 265 -17.84 43.29 -13.71
CA CYS A 265 -17.67 42.10 -14.53
C CYS A 265 -17.97 42.49 -15.99
N THR A 266 -16.97 43.07 -16.67
CA THR A 266 -17.14 43.74 -17.98
C THR A 266 -16.47 42.98 -19.11
N ALA A 267 -17.02 43.10 -20.33
CA ALA A 267 -16.50 42.53 -21.57
C ALA A 267 -16.23 41.02 -21.42
N GLY A 268 -15.02 40.54 -21.69
CA GLY A 268 -14.73 39.11 -21.57
C GLY A 268 -15.02 38.53 -20.18
N GLY A 269 -14.83 39.31 -19.10
CA GLY A 269 -15.09 38.83 -17.74
C GLY A 269 -16.54 38.40 -17.49
N ALA A 270 -17.49 38.98 -18.23
CA ALA A 270 -18.91 38.66 -18.12
C ALA A 270 -19.27 37.22 -18.56
N TYR A 271 -18.37 36.52 -19.26
CA TYR A 271 -18.54 35.09 -19.52
C TYR A 271 -18.27 34.20 -18.30
N VAL A 272 -17.51 34.65 -17.29
CA VAL A 272 -17.31 33.86 -16.07
C VAL A 272 -18.63 33.52 -15.38
N PRO A 273 -19.52 34.48 -15.06
CA PRO A 273 -20.83 34.15 -14.52
C PRO A 273 -21.77 33.53 -15.56
N ALA A 274 -21.73 33.96 -16.82
CA ALA A 274 -22.65 33.45 -17.84
C ALA A 274 -22.40 31.98 -18.24
N MET A 275 -21.19 31.46 -18.00
CA MET A 275 -20.81 30.06 -18.28
C MET A 275 -20.61 29.24 -17.00
N SER A 276 -21.02 29.76 -15.85
CA SER A 276 -21.10 28.98 -14.60
C SER A 276 -22.45 28.27 -14.52
N ASP A 277 -22.49 27.12 -13.85
CA ASP A 277 -23.73 26.34 -13.67
C ASP A 277 -24.73 27.08 -12.79
N GLN A 278 -24.23 27.86 -11.83
CA GLN A 278 -25.01 28.78 -11.01
C GLN A 278 -24.29 30.11 -10.81
N SER A 279 -25.07 31.17 -10.74
CA SER A 279 -24.61 32.55 -10.68
C SER A 279 -25.36 33.35 -9.59
N ILE A 280 -24.58 33.98 -8.71
CA ILE A 280 -25.10 34.85 -7.64
C ILE A 280 -24.63 36.27 -7.94
N ILE A 281 -25.54 37.24 -7.99
CA ILE A 281 -25.19 38.65 -8.21
C ILE A 281 -25.58 39.50 -7.01
N VAL A 282 -24.63 40.30 -6.51
CA VAL A 282 -24.85 41.25 -5.42
C VAL A 282 -25.57 42.50 -5.95
N LYS A 283 -26.78 42.76 -5.46
CA LYS A 283 -27.59 43.91 -5.85
C LYS A 283 -26.83 45.24 -5.63
N GLY A 284 -26.80 46.08 -6.66
CA GLY A 284 -26.20 47.43 -6.60
C GLY A 284 -24.66 47.48 -6.65
N SER A 285 -23.97 46.35 -6.49
CA SER A 285 -22.50 46.25 -6.60
C SER A 285 -22.07 45.36 -7.77
N GLY A 286 -22.69 44.19 -7.91
CA GLY A 286 -22.43 43.24 -8.98
C GLY A 286 -23.00 43.73 -10.31
N THR A 287 -22.16 43.87 -11.32
CA THR A 287 -22.55 44.36 -12.64
C THR A 287 -21.91 43.52 -13.74
N VAL A 288 -22.73 42.95 -14.62
CA VAL A 288 -22.28 42.14 -15.77
C VAL A 288 -22.56 42.92 -17.05
N PHE A 289 -21.54 43.22 -17.85
CA PHE A 289 -21.69 44.02 -19.08
C PHE A 289 -21.05 43.31 -20.28
N LEU A 290 -21.88 42.76 -21.16
CA LEU A 290 -21.48 42.17 -22.45
C LEU A 290 -22.55 42.44 -23.53
N GLY A 291 -23.83 42.34 -23.12
CA GLY A 291 -25.02 42.75 -23.87
C GLY A 291 -26.06 43.41 -22.94
N GLY A 292 -27.19 43.87 -23.51
CA GLY A 292 -28.21 44.65 -22.79
C GLY A 292 -28.88 43.92 -21.60
N PRO A 293 -29.76 44.61 -20.83
CA PRO A 293 -30.39 44.09 -19.62
C PRO A 293 -31.00 42.67 -19.67
N PRO A 294 -31.55 42.17 -20.81
CA PRO A 294 -32.05 40.80 -20.91
C PRO A 294 -30.99 39.72 -20.74
N LEU A 295 -29.76 39.95 -21.24
CA LEU A 295 -28.66 38.98 -21.17
C LEU A 295 -28.15 38.84 -19.73
N VAL A 296 -28.12 39.96 -19.01
CA VAL A 296 -27.76 40.00 -17.57
C VAL A 296 -28.79 39.26 -16.73
N LYS A 297 -30.08 39.44 -17.03
CA LYS A 297 -31.15 38.72 -16.34
C LYS A 297 -31.11 37.20 -16.61
N ALA A 298 -30.72 36.80 -17.82
CA ALA A 298 -30.57 35.39 -18.18
C ALA A 298 -29.36 34.72 -17.52
N ALA A 299 -28.32 35.50 -17.17
CA ALA A 299 -27.10 35.02 -16.51
C ALA A 299 -27.13 35.21 -14.99
N THR A 300 -28.32 35.33 -14.37
CA THR A 300 -28.47 35.49 -12.91
C THR A 300 -29.47 34.49 -12.34
N ASP A 301 -29.01 33.61 -11.45
CA ASP A 301 -29.87 32.65 -10.76
C ASP A 301 -30.34 33.16 -9.40
N TYR A 302 -29.45 33.82 -8.65
CA TYR A 302 -29.75 34.36 -7.32
C TYR A 302 -29.36 35.82 -7.18
N TYR A 303 -30.19 36.58 -6.47
CA TYR A 303 -29.92 37.97 -6.08
C TYR A 303 -29.55 38.07 -4.60
N ALA A 304 -28.29 38.44 -4.34
CA ALA A 304 -27.81 38.74 -3.00
C ALA A 304 -27.99 40.23 -2.65
N GLN A 305 -28.18 40.54 -1.37
CA GLN A 305 -28.37 41.94 -0.92
C GLN A 305 -27.04 42.65 -0.63
N ASN A 306 -26.03 41.89 -0.24
CA ASN A 306 -24.68 42.35 0.09
C ASN A 306 -23.72 41.15 -0.01
N ASP A 307 -22.42 41.40 0.17
CA ASP A 307 -21.38 40.37 0.10
C ASP A 307 -21.65 39.20 1.05
N ALA A 308 -22.04 39.45 2.31
CA ALA A 308 -22.31 38.40 3.30
C ALA A 308 -23.47 37.48 2.87
N HIS A 309 -24.56 38.05 2.36
CA HIS A 309 -25.68 37.27 1.82
C HIS A 309 -25.25 36.45 0.59
N ALA A 310 -24.38 37.00 -0.27
CA ALA A 310 -23.86 36.28 -1.44
C ALA A 310 -23.05 35.05 -1.04
N LEU A 311 -22.17 35.19 -0.03
CA LEU A 311 -21.37 34.07 0.49
C LEU A 311 -22.24 33.02 1.18
N TYR A 312 -23.28 33.43 1.92
CA TYR A 312 -24.27 32.51 2.47
C TYR A 312 -24.97 31.69 1.37
N LEU A 313 -25.43 32.35 0.29
CA LEU A 313 -26.03 31.66 -0.86
C LEU A 313 -25.03 30.72 -1.53
N ALA A 314 -23.78 31.14 -1.70
CA ALA A 314 -22.74 30.31 -2.29
C ALA A 314 -22.51 29.02 -1.47
N ARG A 315 -22.47 29.12 -0.14
CA ARG A 315 -22.38 27.95 0.75
C ARG A 315 -23.59 27.02 0.59
N ASN A 316 -24.80 27.56 0.46
CA ASN A 316 -26.01 26.77 0.24
C ASN A 316 -25.98 26.03 -1.10
N VAL A 317 -25.50 26.68 -2.16
CA VAL A 317 -25.33 26.04 -3.48
C VAL A 317 -24.35 24.86 -3.36
N VAL A 318 -23.21 25.06 -2.71
CA VAL A 318 -22.20 24.00 -2.50
C VAL A 318 -22.77 22.85 -1.66
N ALA A 319 -23.53 23.16 -0.60
CA ALA A 319 -24.17 22.14 0.23
C ALA A 319 -25.17 21.27 -0.55
N GLY A 320 -25.83 21.83 -1.57
CA GLY A 320 -26.79 21.12 -2.42
C GLY A 320 -26.20 20.31 -3.57
N MET A 321 -24.88 20.38 -3.82
CA MET A 321 -24.23 19.61 -4.88
C MET A 321 -24.28 18.10 -4.58
N ALA A 322 -24.15 17.22 -5.59
CA ALA A 322 -24.08 15.77 -5.36
C ALA A 322 -22.71 15.35 -4.79
N THR A 323 -22.67 14.49 -3.77
CA THR A 323 -21.42 14.05 -3.13
C THR A 323 -20.85 12.84 -3.87
N SER A 324 -19.58 12.89 -4.29
CA SER A 324 -18.89 11.67 -4.72
C SER A 324 -18.47 10.84 -3.49
N GLU A 325 -18.54 9.52 -3.60
CA GLU A 325 -17.89 8.65 -2.60
C GLU A 325 -16.38 8.84 -2.69
N ARG A 326 -15.73 9.07 -1.55
CA ARG A 326 -14.26 9.18 -1.49
C ARG A 326 -13.64 7.85 -1.89
N ALA A 327 -12.69 7.89 -2.82
CA ALA A 327 -12.02 6.69 -3.32
C ALA A 327 -11.22 5.95 -2.24
N VAL A 328 -10.72 6.66 -1.21
CA VAL A 328 -9.91 6.09 -0.13
C VAL A 328 -10.46 6.53 1.23
N LYS A 329 -10.63 5.58 2.15
CA LYS A 329 -10.92 5.85 3.56
C LYS A 329 -9.59 6.05 4.29
N PHE A 330 -9.42 7.21 4.92
CA PHE A 330 -8.26 7.46 5.79
C PHE A 330 -8.29 6.52 7.00
N SER A 331 -7.13 6.01 7.38
CA SER A 331 -6.91 5.38 8.68
C SER A 331 -6.64 6.47 9.73
N ASP A 332 -6.55 6.08 11.00
CA ASP A 332 -6.06 6.98 12.04
C ASP A 332 -4.63 7.42 11.71
N PHE A 333 -4.31 8.70 11.89
CA PHE A 333 -2.98 9.25 11.65
C PHE A 333 -2.17 9.36 12.95
N GLU A 334 -0.85 9.34 12.83
CA GLU A 334 0.08 9.57 13.95
C GLU A 334 0.99 10.75 13.62
N GLU A 335 1.29 11.59 14.62
CA GLU A 335 2.29 12.64 14.45
C GLU A 335 3.69 12.05 14.26
N PRO A 336 4.60 12.74 13.52
CA PRO A 336 6.00 12.36 13.46
C PRO A 336 6.64 12.39 14.86
N LEU A 337 7.66 11.55 15.08
CA LEU A 337 8.39 11.49 16.34
C LEU A 337 9.29 12.71 16.58
N TYR A 338 9.67 13.41 15.50
CA TYR A 338 10.61 14.52 15.53
C TYR A 338 9.94 15.83 15.10
N ALA A 339 10.38 16.94 15.68
CA ALA A 339 9.77 18.25 15.46
C ALA A 339 10.06 18.80 14.05
N ALA A 340 9.06 19.43 13.43
CA ALA A 340 9.19 19.99 12.09
C ALA A 340 10.18 21.17 12.04
N GLU A 341 10.37 21.89 13.16
CA GLU A 341 11.35 22.97 13.32
C GLU A 341 12.78 22.50 13.05
N GLU A 342 13.06 21.22 13.25
CA GLU A 342 14.40 20.69 13.09
C GLU A 342 14.86 20.66 11.62
N LEU A 343 13.93 20.73 10.67
CA LEU A 343 14.22 20.82 9.24
C LEU A 343 15.15 21.99 8.89
N PHE A 344 15.10 23.08 9.68
CA PHE A 344 15.92 24.26 9.44
C PHE A 344 17.41 23.98 9.63
N GLY A 345 17.77 23.27 10.71
CA GLY A 345 19.16 22.92 11.00
C GLY A 345 19.70 21.74 10.17
N ILE A 346 18.81 20.91 9.63
CA ILE A 346 19.17 19.75 8.79
C ILE A 346 19.54 20.20 7.38
N VAL A 347 18.66 20.94 6.71
CA VAL A 347 18.83 21.27 5.28
C VAL A 347 19.68 22.53 5.09
N GLY A 348 19.51 23.53 5.96
CA GLY A 348 20.24 24.81 5.87
C GLY A 348 20.09 25.52 4.52
N VAL A 349 20.93 26.52 4.26
CA VAL A 349 20.90 27.30 2.99
C VAL A 349 22.05 26.97 2.03
N ASN A 350 23.04 26.19 2.48
CA ASN A 350 24.19 25.82 1.67
C ASN A 350 23.88 24.60 0.79
N LEU A 351 23.44 24.84 -0.44
CA LEU A 351 23.05 23.81 -1.40
C LEU A 351 24.21 22.93 -1.92
N LYS A 352 25.47 23.30 -1.64
CA LYS A 352 26.64 22.47 -1.99
C LYS A 352 26.92 21.40 -0.93
N LYS A 353 26.32 21.52 0.26
CA LYS A 353 26.50 20.57 1.34
C LYS A 353 25.49 19.43 1.23
N THR A 354 25.96 18.20 1.37
CA THR A 354 25.10 17.01 1.42
C THR A 354 24.52 16.85 2.82
N PHE A 355 23.25 16.47 2.89
CA PHE A 355 22.58 16.08 4.13
C PHE A 355 21.84 14.76 3.92
N GLU A 356 21.48 14.10 5.02
CA GLU A 356 20.73 12.85 4.99
C GLU A 356 19.22 13.17 4.86
N VAL A 357 18.58 12.63 3.84
CA VAL A 357 17.20 12.97 3.45
C VAL A 357 16.13 12.21 4.24
N ARG A 358 16.44 11.04 4.80
CA ARG A 358 15.57 10.31 5.72
C ARG A 358 15.32 11.16 6.96
N GLU A 359 16.23 12.05 7.35
CA GLU A 359 15.99 13.05 8.39
C GLU A 359 14.86 14.03 8.02
N VAL A 360 14.70 14.38 6.74
CA VAL A 360 13.55 15.17 6.27
C VAL A 360 12.28 14.31 6.27
N ILE A 361 12.35 13.09 5.73
CA ILE A 361 11.21 12.15 5.67
C ILE A 361 10.66 11.88 7.07
N ALA A 362 11.54 11.63 8.04
CA ALA A 362 11.20 11.32 9.43
C ALA A 362 10.40 12.43 10.13
N ARG A 363 10.49 13.68 9.67
CA ARG A 363 9.75 14.85 10.20
C ARG A 363 8.46 15.13 9.41
N ILE A 364 8.18 14.35 8.36
CA ILE A 364 7.02 14.51 7.49
C ILE A 364 6.05 13.34 7.61
N VAL A 365 6.51 12.09 7.69
CA VAL A 365 5.65 10.90 7.64
C VAL A 365 5.11 10.46 9.01
N ASP A 366 3.98 9.76 9.00
CA ASP A 366 3.28 9.33 10.23
C ASP A 366 4.15 8.41 11.10
N GLY A 367 4.26 8.75 12.39
CA GLY A 367 5.09 8.03 13.35
C GLY A 367 6.58 7.91 12.94
N SER A 368 7.04 8.78 12.03
CA SER A 368 8.39 8.71 11.44
C SER A 368 8.73 7.36 10.79
N ARG A 369 7.72 6.60 10.37
CA ARG A 369 7.89 5.27 9.78
C ARG A 369 8.04 5.35 8.27
N PHE A 370 9.05 4.67 7.74
CA PHE A 370 9.33 4.65 6.32
C PHE A 370 9.83 3.25 5.91
N ASP A 371 9.16 2.65 4.93
CA ASP A 371 9.57 1.37 4.35
C ASP A 371 10.38 1.65 3.08
N GLU A 372 11.70 1.54 3.19
CA GLU A 372 12.60 1.93 2.11
C GLU A 372 12.71 0.83 1.05
N PHE A 373 12.20 1.12 -0.14
CA PHE A 373 12.35 0.24 -1.28
C PHE A 373 13.76 0.36 -1.87
N LYS A 374 14.42 -0.79 -2.06
CA LYS A 374 15.78 -0.88 -2.65
C LYS A 374 16.84 -0.07 -1.87
N GLU A 375 16.79 -0.08 -0.55
CA GLU A 375 17.76 0.59 0.35
C GLU A 375 19.24 0.42 -0.09
N ARG A 376 19.63 -0.76 -0.59
CA ARG A 376 21.00 -1.07 -1.01
C ARG A 376 21.30 -0.85 -2.49
N TYR A 377 20.41 -0.22 -3.25
CA TYR A 377 20.55 -0.06 -4.70
C TYR A 377 20.15 1.36 -5.14
N GLY A 378 21.13 2.18 -5.55
CA GLY A 378 20.88 3.54 -6.03
C GLY A 378 20.75 4.58 -4.91
N GLU A 379 21.67 4.55 -3.94
CA GLU A 379 21.71 5.41 -2.73
C GLU A 379 21.67 6.93 -2.99
N THR A 380 21.79 7.39 -4.24
CA THR A 380 21.80 8.80 -4.65
C THR A 380 20.43 9.38 -5.01
N LEU A 381 19.37 8.56 -5.05
CA LEU A 381 18.04 9.00 -5.45
C LEU A 381 17.21 9.47 -4.24
N VAL A 382 17.53 10.62 -3.66
CA VAL A 382 16.56 11.40 -2.88
C VAL A 382 16.87 12.90 -2.90
N THR A 383 15.82 13.70 -2.88
CA THR A 383 15.68 15.04 -3.45
C THR A 383 16.35 16.19 -2.69
N GLY A 384 17.14 16.98 -3.42
CA GLY A 384 17.61 18.32 -3.01
C GLY A 384 17.42 19.34 -4.15
N GLY A 385 18.49 19.68 -4.87
CA GLY A 385 18.45 20.64 -5.98
C GLY A 385 17.73 20.14 -7.24
N SER A 386 17.06 21.05 -7.97
CA SER A 386 16.37 20.77 -9.22
C SER A 386 17.08 21.42 -10.41
N TYR A 387 18.07 20.71 -10.98
CA TYR A 387 18.87 21.19 -12.12
C TYR A 387 18.74 20.28 -13.34
N GLY A 388 18.65 20.88 -14.53
CA GLY A 388 18.73 20.19 -15.81
C GLY A 388 17.77 19.01 -15.94
N ALA A 389 18.27 17.86 -16.43
CA ALA A 389 17.47 16.65 -16.61
C ALA A 389 16.97 16.03 -15.29
N GLY A 390 17.59 16.36 -14.15
CA GLY A 390 17.11 15.93 -12.83
C GLY A 390 15.74 16.50 -12.49
N ASN A 391 15.42 17.72 -12.95
CA ASN A 391 14.07 18.29 -12.82
C ASN A 391 13.03 17.38 -13.50
N TYR A 392 13.36 16.84 -14.67
CA TYR A 392 12.46 15.99 -15.45
C TYR A 392 12.27 14.62 -14.78
N GLY A 393 13.38 13.99 -14.38
CA GLY A 393 13.35 12.69 -13.69
C GLY A 393 12.61 12.71 -12.35
N MET A 394 12.60 13.86 -11.65
CA MET A 394 11.97 14.04 -10.34
C MET A 394 10.59 14.73 -10.41
N CYS A 395 9.87 14.60 -11.53
CA CYS A 395 8.51 15.11 -11.70
C CYS A 395 8.38 16.65 -11.56
N GLY A 396 9.27 17.39 -12.21
CA GLY A 396 9.20 18.85 -12.31
C GLY A 396 7.98 19.36 -13.07
N ARG A 397 7.83 20.69 -13.19
CA ARG A 397 6.61 21.35 -13.68
C ARG A 397 6.08 20.83 -15.04
N ALA A 398 6.96 20.38 -15.92
CA ALA A 398 6.60 19.84 -17.23
C ALA A 398 5.90 18.47 -17.19
N TYR A 399 5.99 17.74 -16.08
CA TYR A 399 5.35 16.42 -15.88
C TYR A 399 3.98 16.54 -15.21
N SER A 400 3.45 17.76 -15.09
CA SER A 400 2.14 18.05 -14.50
C SER A 400 1.89 17.37 -13.14
N PRO A 401 2.77 17.57 -12.13
CA PRO A 401 2.42 17.18 -10.77
C PRO A 401 1.17 17.94 -10.33
N ARG A 402 0.29 17.25 -9.59
CA ARG A 402 -0.98 17.83 -9.09
C ARG A 402 -0.72 19.14 -8.34
N PHE A 403 0.34 19.16 -7.54
CA PHE A 403 0.87 20.33 -6.84
C PHE A 403 2.40 20.29 -6.87
N LEU A 404 3.05 21.44 -6.99
CA LEU A 404 4.51 21.58 -6.86
C LEU A 404 4.81 22.80 -5.99
N PHE A 405 5.52 22.62 -4.88
CA PHE A 405 5.94 23.70 -3.98
C PHE A 405 7.46 23.82 -3.93
N MET A 406 7.95 24.99 -3.53
CA MET A 406 9.37 25.23 -3.31
C MET A 406 9.62 25.65 -1.86
N TRP A 407 10.78 25.28 -1.33
CA TRP A 407 11.29 25.86 -0.09
C TRP A 407 12.06 27.17 -0.35
N PRO A 408 12.26 28.02 0.65
CA PRO A 408 12.86 29.35 0.47
C PRO A 408 14.35 29.30 0.11
N ASN A 409 15.04 28.22 0.49
CA ASN A 409 16.44 27.97 0.15
C ASN A 409 16.63 27.29 -1.21
N ALA A 410 15.57 26.75 -1.84
CA ALA A 410 15.67 25.99 -3.08
C ALA A 410 16.20 26.85 -4.24
N ARG A 411 16.70 26.21 -5.29
CA ARG A 411 17.09 26.87 -6.55
C ARG A 411 16.64 26.03 -7.74
N ILE A 412 16.26 26.70 -8.83
CA ILE A 412 15.82 26.04 -10.07
C ILE A 412 16.48 26.70 -11.28
N SER A 413 17.19 25.92 -12.09
CA SER A 413 17.79 26.41 -13.33
C SER A 413 18.16 25.26 -14.26
N VAL A 414 18.48 25.58 -15.52
CA VAL A 414 18.91 24.56 -16.50
C VAL A 414 20.21 23.85 -16.07
N MET A 415 21.08 24.53 -15.35
CA MET A 415 22.31 24.03 -14.71
C MET A 415 22.77 25.01 -13.64
N GLY A 416 23.77 24.66 -12.82
CA GLY A 416 24.32 25.59 -11.82
C GLY A 416 24.99 26.81 -12.47
N GLY A 417 24.87 27.99 -11.86
CA GLY A 417 25.44 29.24 -12.42
C GLY A 417 26.95 29.16 -12.68
N GLU A 418 27.69 28.59 -11.72
CA GLU A 418 29.14 28.36 -11.85
C GLU A 418 29.48 27.41 -13.01
N GLN A 419 28.64 26.39 -13.26
CA GLN A 419 28.80 25.47 -14.38
C GLN A 419 28.55 26.18 -15.71
N ALA A 420 27.46 26.96 -15.81
CA ALA A 420 27.14 27.73 -17.01
C ALA A 420 28.24 28.75 -17.35
N ALA A 421 28.73 29.47 -16.34
CA ALA A 421 29.82 30.42 -16.48
C ALA A 421 31.12 29.74 -16.95
N THR A 422 31.42 28.56 -16.41
CA THR A 422 32.59 27.77 -16.82
C THR A 422 32.51 27.33 -18.27
N VAL A 423 31.37 26.80 -18.72
CA VAL A 423 31.19 26.37 -20.12
C VAL A 423 31.39 27.54 -21.08
N LEU A 424 30.79 28.70 -20.80
CA LEU A 424 30.91 29.89 -21.65
C LEU A 424 32.33 30.45 -21.66
N SER A 425 33.00 30.45 -20.49
CA SER A 425 34.42 30.79 -20.35
C SER A 425 35.30 29.89 -21.23
N THR A 426 35.13 28.56 -21.16
CA THR A 426 35.92 27.60 -21.95
C THR A 426 35.72 27.80 -23.46
N VAL A 427 34.49 28.02 -23.93
CA VAL A 427 34.21 28.29 -25.35
C VAL A 427 34.92 29.55 -25.84
N GLN A 428 34.92 30.60 -25.01
CA GLN A 428 35.54 31.87 -25.35
C GLN A 428 37.09 31.79 -25.31
N GLN A 429 37.64 31.01 -24.37
CA GLN A 429 39.06 30.66 -24.32
C GLN A 429 39.50 29.92 -25.59
N ASP A 430 38.76 28.90 -26.01
CA ASP A 430 39.06 28.13 -27.22
C ASP A 430 38.99 28.99 -28.49
N LYS A 431 38.01 29.90 -28.56
CA LYS A 431 37.89 30.86 -29.65
C LYS A 431 39.11 31.79 -29.72
N ARG A 432 39.49 32.39 -28.59
CA ARG A 432 40.66 33.30 -28.52
C ARG A 432 41.97 32.57 -28.82
N LYS A 433 42.09 31.32 -28.38
CA LYS A 433 43.23 30.45 -28.70
C LYS A 433 43.34 30.18 -30.21
N ARG A 434 42.21 29.96 -30.91
CA ARG A 434 42.19 29.83 -32.39
C ARG A 434 42.55 31.13 -33.10
N GLU A 435 42.24 32.27 -32.50
CA GLU A 435 42.58 33.61 -33.00
C GLU A 435 44.03 34.03 -32.63
N GLY A 436 44.78 33.19 -31.90
CA GLY A 436 46.15 33.49 -31.46
C GLY A 436 46.24 34.55 -30.35
N LEU A 437 45.13 34.85 -29.68
CA LEU A 437 45.04 35.87 -28.62
C LEU A 437 45.11 35.23 -27.23
N SER A 438 45.70 35.94 -26.27
CA SER A 438 45.71 35.54 -24.85
C SER A 438 44.36 35.79 -24.19
N TRP A 439 43.99 34.93 -23.23
CA TRP A 439 42.80 35.09 -22.40
C TRP A 439 43.24 35.33 -20.95
N THR A 440 42.93 36.51 -20.41
CA THR A 440 43.34 36.91 -19.06
C THR A 440 42.31 36.52 -18.01
N LYS A 441 42.72 36.45 -16.75
CA LYS A 441 41.81 36.14 -15.64
C LYS A 441 40.78 37.25 -15.44
N GLU A 442 41.16 38.49 -15.68
CA GLU A 442 40.28 39.65 -15.58
C GLU A 442 39.16 39.61 -16.64
N GLU A 443 39.49 39.20 -17.87
CA GLU A 443 38.49 38.96 -18.93
C GLU A 443 37.58 37.77 -18.59
N ASP A 444 38.14 36.72 -17.98
CA ASP A 444 37.38 35.56 -17.52
C ASP A 444 36.37 35.94 -16.42
N ASP A 445 36.83 36.64 -15.38
CA ASP A 445 36.00 37.10 -14.27
C ASP A 445 34.91 38.09 -14.75
N ALA A 446 35.24 38.97 -15.69
CA ALA A 446 34.30 39.91 -16.29
C ALA A 446 33.19 39.21 -17.12
N LEU A 447 33.49 38.05 -17.71
CA LEU A 447 32.51 37.23 -18.39
C LEU A 447 31.68 36.40 -17.40
N ARG A 448 32.33 35.77 -16.42
CA ARG A 448 31.72 34.80 -15.49
C ARG A 448 30.74 35.44 -14.50
N LYS A 449 31.16 36.51 -13.81
CA LYS A 449 30.35 37.17 -12.77
C LYS A 449 28.92 37.52 -13.21
N PRO A 450 28.68 38.20 -14.34
CA PRO A 450 27.30 38.54 -14.74
C PRO A 450 26.45 37.31 -15.06
N ILE A 451 27.07 36.19 -15.48
CA ILE A 451 26.36 34.93 -15.71
C ILE A 451 25.97 34.31 -14.36
N GLU A 452 26.90 34.22 -13.42
CA GLU A 452 26.64 33.67 -12.08
C GLU A 452 25.55 34.47 -11.35
N GLU A 453 25.63 35.81 -11.37
CA GLU A 453 24.62 36.70 -10.79
C GLU A 453 23.24 36.54 -11.46
N LYS A 454 23.21 36.40 -12.79
CA LYS A 454 21.97 36.16 -13.53
C LYS A 454 21.33 34.84 -13.10
N PHE A 455 22.11 33.77 -13.01
CA PHE A 455 21.60 32.45 -12.63
C PHE A 455 21.13 32.41 -11.17
N GLU A 456 21.82 33.10 -10.25
CA GLU A 456 21.37 33.21 -8.86
C GLU A 456 20.04 33.95 -8.76
N LYS A 457 19.91 35.06 -9.50
CA LYS A 457 18.66 35.84 -9.55
C LYS A 457 17.50 35.07 -10.17
N GLU A 458 17.71 34.48 -11.34
CA GLU A 458 16.66 33.77 -12.09
C GLU A 458 16.33 32.40 -11.48
N GLY A 459 17.26 31.82 -10.72
CA GLY A 459 17.05 30.56 -10.01
C GLY A 459 16.43 30.70 -8.62
N HIS A 460 16.29 31.93 -8.10
CA HIS A 460 15.72 32.19 -6.78
C HIS A 460 14.22 31.79 -6.72
N PRO A 461 13.72 31.21 -5.59
CA PRO A 461 12.31 30.79 -5.47
C PRO A 461 11.30 31.89 -5.75
N TYR A 462 11.60 33.14 -5.38
CA TYR A 462 10.74 34.28 -5.69
C TYR A 462 10.63 34.57 -7.18
N PHE A 463 11.70 34.37 -7.95
CA PHE A 463 11.67 34.56 -9.40
C PHE A 463 10.82 33.48 -10.08
N ALA A 464 10.96 32.23 -9.61
CA ALA A 464 10.18 31.07 -10.05
C ALA A 464 8.69 31.20 -9.72
N SER A 465 8.37 31.51 -8.47
CA SER A 465 6.99 31.62 -7.97
C SER A 465 6.26 32.83 -8.55
N ALA A 466 6.98 33.93 -8.82
CA ALA A 466 6.45 35.07 -9.57
C ALA A 466 5.98 34.72 -10.99
N ARG A 467 6.46 33.60 -11.54
CA ARG A 467 6.17 33.10 -12.90
C ARG A 467 5.35 31.81 -12.90
N LEU A 468 4.90 31.31 -11.74
CA LEU A 468 4.14 30.08 -11.59
C LEU A 468 4.86 28.83 -12.13
N TRP A 469 6.17 28.74 -11.87
CA TRP A 469 6.90 27.47 -12.06
C TRP A 469 6.57 26.48 -10.93
N ASP A 470 6.22 27.03 -9.77
CA ASP A 470 5.64 26.38 -8.60
C ASP A 470 4.26 26.97 -8.26
N ASP A 471 3.55 26.28 -7.38
CA ASP A 471 2.27 26.65 -6.81
C ASP A 471 2.44 27.41 -5.47
N GLY A 472 3.66 27.76 -5.08
CA GLY A 472 3.97 28.54 -3.89
C GLY A 472 5.33 28.21 -3.27
N VAL A 473 5.90 29.22 -2.61
CA VAL A 473 7.03 29.03 -1.69
C VAL A 473 6.45 28.84 -0.29
N ILE A 474 6.81 27.75 0.38
CA ILE A 474 6.27 27.39 1.70
C ILE A 474 7.36 27.42 2.77
N ASP A 475 6.96 27.65 4.02
CA ASP A 475 7.81 27.38 5.17
C ASP A 475 8.10 25.87 5.23
N PRO A 476 9.37 25.43 5.35
CA PRO A 476 9.70 24.01 5.47
C PRO A 476 8.91 23.28 6.57
N ARG A 477 8.59 23.96 7.68
CA ARG A 477 7.79 23.41 8.79
C ARG A 477 6.36 23.05 8.39
N ASP A 478 5.82 23.75 7.40
CA ASP A 478 4.46 23.54 6.91
C ASP A 478 4.35 22.40 5.89
N THR A 479 5.47 21.80 5.47
CA THR A 479 5.49 20.77 4.41
C THR A 479 4.50 19.64 4.66
N ARG A 480 4.47 19.07 5.88
CA ARG A 480 3.53 18.00 6.24
C ARG A 480 2.07 18.45 6.10
N ARG A 481 1.74 19.64 6.60
CA ARG A 481 0.39 20.22 6.54
C ARG A 481 -0.04 20.50 5.10
N VAL A 482 0.85 21.08 4.30
CA VAL A 482 0.62 21.36 2.87
C VAL A 482 0.39 20.06 2.10
N LEU A 483 1.22 19.03 2.30
CA LEU A 483 1.03 17.71 1.69
C LEU A 483 -0.30 17.07 2.11
N GLY A 484 -0.67 17.16 3.38
CA GLY A 484 -1.96 16.65 3.87
C GLY A 484 -3.16 17.29 3.17
N LEU A 485 -3.15 18.62 3.04
CA LEU A 485 -4.20 19.37 2.32
C LEU A 485 -4.22 19.04 0.82
N SER A 486 -3.05 18.92 0.19
CA SER A 486 -2.91 18.51 -1.21
C SER A 486 -3.43 17.09 -1.44
N LEU A 487 -3.11 16.12 -0.57
CA LEU A 487 -3.60 14.74 -0.65
C LEU A 487 -5.11 14.66 -0.41
N GLN A 488 -5.66 15.45 0.52
CA GLN A 488 -7.10 15.54 0.72
C GLN A 488 -7.83 16.00 -0.56
N ALA A 489 -7.23 16.92 -1.29
CA ALA A 489 -7.74 17.41 -2.57
C ALA A 489 -7.64 16.35 -3.68
N THR A 490 -6.51 15.66 -3.83
CA THR A 490 -6.32 14.66 -4.90
C THR A 490 -7.28 13.48 -4.76
N LEU A 491 -7.60 13.08 -3.52
CA LEU A 491 -8.47 11.94 -3.23
C LEU A 491 -9.97 12.18 -3.48
N GLN A 492 -10.37 13.39 -3.90
CA GLN A 492 -11.73 13.65 -4.36
C GLN A 492 -12.02 13.01 -5.73
N ARG A 493 -10.98 12.73 -6.52
CA ARG A 493 -11.08 12.03 -7.79
C ARG A 493 -10.62 10.57 -7.61
N PRO A 494 -11.32 9.58 -8.20
CA PRO A 494 -10.84 8.21 -8.23
C PRO A 494 -9.44 8.13 -8.85
N ILE A 495 -8.56 7.38 -8.19
CA ILE A 495 -7.24 7.07 -8.75
C ILE A 495 -7.49 6.15 -9.96
N PRO A 496 -7.13 6.57 -11.19
CA PRO A 496 -7.28 5.70 -12.34
C PRO A 496 -6.44 4.44 -12.13
N GLU A 497 -6.96 3.30 -12.55
CA GLU A 497 -6.20 2.05 -12.54
C GLU A 497 -5.01 2.22 -13.48
N THR A 498 -3.81 2.35 -12.89
CA THR A 498 -2.55 2.49 -13.61
C THR A 498 -1.89 1.12 -13.67
N LYS A 499 -2.60 0.16 -14.25
CA LYS A 499 -2.01 -1.16 -14.52
C LYS A 499 -1.12 -1.04 -15.74
N ASN A 500 0.18 -0.86 -15.51
CA ASN A 500 1.15 -1.20 -16.52
C ASN A 500 1.39 -2.71 -16.42
N TYR A 501 0.55 -3.48 -17.12
CA TYR A 501 0.59 -4.94 -17.07
C TYR A 501 1.98 -5.49 -17.43
N ASP A 502 2.67 -4.88 -18.40
CA ASP A 502 4.01 -5.29 -18.81
C ASP A 502 5.04 -5.10 -17.69
N ALA A 503 4.96 -3.97 -16.96
CA ALA A 503 5.81 -3.72 -15.80
C ALA A 503 5.50 -4.68 -14.63
N GLU A 504 4.23 -5.01 -14.41
CA GLU A 504 3.82 -5.96 -13.40
C GLU A 504 4.32 -7.38 -13.71
N VAL A 505 4.21 -7.83 -14.96
CA VAL A 505 4.74 -9.14 -15.39
C VAL A 505 6.26 -9.18 -15.28
N TYR A 506 6.96 -8.10 -15.68
CA TYR A 506 8.40 -7.99 -15.51
C TYR A 506 8.79 -8.14 -14.03
N ALA A 507 8.15 -7.37 -13.13
CA ALA A 507 8.40 -7.46 -11.70
C ALA A 507 8.04 -8.84 -11.11
N PHE A 508 6.97 -9.46 -11.60
CA PHE A 508 6.56 -10.79 -11.19
C PHE A 508 7.60 -11.86 -11.56
N GLY A 509 8.14 -11.84 -12.78
CA GLY A 509 9.21 -12.76 -13.22
C GLY A 509 10.45 -12.69 -12.31
N HIS A 510 10.84 -11.49 -11.90
CA HIS A 510 11.92 -11.30 -10.92
C HIS A 510 11.59 -11.87 -9.53
N ARG A 511 10.33 -11.72 -9.06
CA ARG A 511 9.89 -12.19 -7.74
C ARG A 511 9.95 -13.71 -7.61
N ILE A 512 9.58 -14.42 -8.68
CA ILE A 512 9.60 -15.90 -8.72
C ILE A 512 10.97 -16.47 -9.12
N GLY A 513 12.01 -15.62 -9.21
CA GLY A 513 13.38 -16.05 -9.51
C GLY A 513 13.63 -16.47 -10.96
N ALA A 514 12.81 -16.00 -11.89
CA ALA A 514 12.84 -16.39 -13.30
C ALA A 514 12.96 -15.17 -14.24
N SER A 515 13.85 -14.24 -13.90
CA SER A 515 14.05 -12.98 -14.64
C SER A 515 14.52 -13.15 -16.09
N GLU A 516 15.07 -14.31 -16.43
CA GLU A 516 15.50 -14.69 -17.77
C GLU A 516 14.35 -15.14 -18.68
N VAL A 517 13.17 -15.42 -18.11
CA VAL A 517 12.00 -15.86 -18.88
C VAL A 517 11.38 -14.65 -19.58
N PRO A 518 11.21 -14.67 -20.92
CA PRO A 518 10.63 -13.55 -21.65
C PRO A 518 9.23 -13.18 -21.14
N PRO A 519 8.89 -11.89 -20.99
CA PRO A 519 7.56 -11.46 -20.52
C PRO A 519 6.40 -12.06 -21.30
N GLU A 520 6.50 -12.13 -22.64
CA GLU A 520 5.53 -12.79 -23.52
C GLU A 520 5.23 -14.26 -23.16
N THR A 521 6.22 -14.98 -22.64
CA THR A 521 6.05 -16.38 -22.21
C THR A 521 5.26 -16.46 -20.90
N LEU A 522 5.54 -15.55 -19.96
CA LEU A 522 4.79 -15.42 -18.70
C LEU A 522 3.35 -14.97 -18.96
N VAL A 523 3.18 -13.97 -19.84
CA VAL A 523 1.89 -13.49 -20.34
C VAL A 523 1.03 -14.63 -20.87
N ASN A 524 1.59 -15.49 -21.72
CA ASN A 524 0.87 -16.62 -22.30
C ASN A 524 0.38 -17.59 -21.21
N ALA A 525 1.24 -17.92 -20.23
CA ALA A 525 0.86 -18.76 -19.11
C ALA A 525 -0.22 -18.13 -18.20
N LEU A 526 -0.15 -16.81 -18.01
CA LEU A 526 -1.08 -16.03 -17.18
C LEU A 526 -2.43 -15.74 -17.85
N THR A 527 -2.59 -16.07 -19.14
CA THR A 527 -3.80 -15.74 -19.91
C THR A 527 -4.65 -16.98 -20.17
N THR A 528 -5.84 -16.98 -19.58
CA THR A 528 -6.83 -18.06 -19.78
C THR A 528 -7.61 -17.86 -21.07
N GLU A 529 -8.15 -18.95 -21.65
CA GLU A 529 -8.99 -18.88 -22.86
C GLU A 529 -10.23 -17.96 -22.66
N SER A 530 -10.78 -17.94 -21.45
CA SER A 530 -11.94 -17.11 -21.10
C SER A 530 -11.70 -15.60 -21.28
N TYR A 531 -10.44 -15.16 -21.20
CA TYR A 531 -10.07 -13.75 -21.36
C TYR A 531 -10.48 -13.22 -22.75
N PHE A 532 -10.17 -13.97 -23.81
CA PHE A 532 -10.47 -13.58 -25.19
C PHE A 532 -11.96 -13.59 -25.53
N LYS A 533 -12.81 -14.14 -24.65
CA LYS A 533 -14.27 -14.19 -24.83
C LYS A 533 -14.98 -12.96 -24.25
N ARG A 534 -14.26 -12.00 -23.66
CA ARG A 534 -14.86 -10.78 -23.09
C ARG A 534 -15.27 -9.77 -24.16
N ALA A 535 -16.40 -9.09 -23.93
CA ALA A 535 -16.97 -8.13 -24.87
C ALA A 535 -16.11 -6.87 -25.05
N ASP A 536 -15.44 -6.39 -24.00
CA ASP A 536 -14.60 -5.19 -24.00
C ASP A 536 -13.29 -5.36 -24.77
N ILE A 537 -12.80 -6.58 -24.93
CA ILE A 537 -11.63 -6.89 -25.77
C ILE A 537 -11.98 -6.81 -27.26
N ALA A 538 -13.21 -7.17 -27.64
CA ALA A 538 -13.69 -7.05 -29.02
C ALA A 538 -13.86 -5.58 -29.47
N GLU A 539 -14.00 -4.64 -28.53
CA GLU A 539 -14.19 -3.20 -28.78
C GLU A 539 -12.86 -2.39 -28.76
N GLY A 540 -11.71 -3.06 -28.64
CA GLY A 540 -10.40 -2.41 -28.74
C GLY A 540 -9.94 -1.70 -27.46
N ALA A 541 -10.25 -2.25 -26.29
CA ALA A 541 -9.69 -1.76 -25.03
C ALA A 541 -8.16 -1.70 -25.07
N CYS A 542 -7.61 -0.58 -24.56
CA CYS A 542 -6.19 -0.37 -24.36
C CYS A 542 -5.63 -1.55 -23.53
N ASP A 543 -4.54 -2.16 -23.97
CA ASP A 543 -3.86 -3.35 -23.40
C ASP A 543 -4.16 -4.71 -24.07
N ALA A 544 -5.03 -4.76 -25.09
CA ALA A 544 -5.20 -5.94 -25.95
C ALA A 544 -4.13 -6.04 -27.06
N THR A 545 -2.84 -5.97 -26.73
CA THR A 545 -1.72 -6.11 -27.69
C THR A 545 -1.29 -7.56 -27.88
N LEU A 546 -2.25 -8.46 -28.03
CA LEU A 546 -2.04 -9.75 -28.70
C LEU A 546 -3.06 -9.81 -29.84
N THR A 547 -2.74 -9.18 -30.97
CA THR A 547 -3.39 -9.55 -32.24
C THR A 547 -3.14 -11.04 -32.44
N PRO A 548 -4.17 -11.89 -32.47
CA PRO A 548 -3.99 -13.29 -32.78
C PRO A 548 -3.46 -13.34 -34.22
N THR A 549 -2.18 -13.71 -34.39
CA THR A 549 -1.73 -14.25 -35.68
C THR A 549 -2.63 -15.44 -36.00
N GLU A 550 -3.04 -15.60 -37.26
CA GLU A 550 -4.07 -16.55 -37.72
C GLU A 550 -3.83 -18.04 -37.37
N GLU A 551 -2.73 -18.37 -36.70
CA GLU A 551 -2.51 -19.65 -36.01
C GLU A 551 -3.14 -19.62 -34.61
N ALA A 552 -4.35 -20.16 -34.51
CA ALA A 552 -5.10 -20.50 -33.29
C ALA A 552 -4.33 -20.38 -31.95
N TYR A 553 -4.50 -19.24 -31.27
CA TYR A 553 -4.05 -19.07 -29.88
C TYR A 553 -4.90 -19.98 -28.98
N ASP A 554 -4.33 -21.09 -28.52
CA ASP A 554 -5.03 -22.17 -27.78
C ASP A 554 -5.15 -21.89 -26.26
N GLY A 555 -4.90 -20.64 -25.85
CA GLY A 555 -4.78 -20.22 -24.45
C GLY A 555 -3.67 -20.95 -23.68
N ASN A 556 -3.67 -20.81 -22.36
CA ASN A 556 -2.74 -21.53 -21.48
C ASN A 556 -3.06 -23.03 -21.31
N THR A 557 -4.15 -23.54 -21.90
CA THR A 557 -4.68 -24.91 -21.69
C THR A 557 -3.64 -26.01 -21.94
N LYS A 558 -2.86 -25.90 -23.02
CA LYS A 558 -1.76 -26.84 -23.31
C LYS A 558 -0.66 -26.83 -22.24
N LEU A 559 -0.36 -25.65 -21.70
CA LEU A 559 0.62 -25.46 -20.64
C LEU A 559 0.13 -26.01 -19.30
N VAL A 560 -1.18 -25.88 -19.00
CA VAL A 560 -1.78 -26.42 -17.78
C VAL A 560 -1.46 -27.90 -17.60
N LYS A 561 -1.76 -28.72 -18.61
CA LYS A 561 -1.53 -30.16 -18.55
C LYS A 561 -0.04 -30.46 -18.37
N LYS A 562 0.81 -29.85 -19.20
CA LYS A 562 2.27 -30.04 -19.15
C LYS A 562 2.85 -29.72 -17.77
N GLY A 563 2.44 -28.61 -17.18
CA GLY A 563 2.96 -28.18 -15.87
C GLY A 563 2.41 -29.01 -14.72
N ARG A 564 1.17 -29.49 -14.82
CA ARG A 564 0.59 -30.40 -13.84
C ARG A 564 1.30 -31.76 -13.85
N ASP A 565 1.53 -32.32 -15.03
CA ASP A 565 2.25 -33.59 -15.19
C ASP A 565 3.69 -33.48 -14.65
N GLU A 566 4.36 -32.36 -14.94
CA GLU A 566 5.73 -32.09 -14.48
C GLU A 566 5.82 -31.88 -12.96
N LEU A 567 4.91 -31.10 -12.39
CA LEU A 567 4.82 -30.91 -10.94
C LEU A 567 4.58 -32.26 -10.24
N LEU A 568 3.63 -33.04 -10.73
CA LEU A 568 3.30 -34.35 -10.16
C LEU A 568 4.50 -35.29 -10.21
N ARG A 569 5.24 -35.31 -11.33
CA ARG A 569 6.48 -36.09 -11.47
C ARG A 569 7.51 -35.72 -10.41
N ILE A 570 7.76 -34.42 -10.22
CA ILE A 570 8.73 -33.91 -9.23
C ILE A 570 8.30 -34.28 -7.80
N VAL A 571 7.02 -34.08 -7.46
CA VAL A 571 6.47 -34.40 -6.13
C VAL A 571 6.54 -35.91 -5.87
N LEU A 572 6.16 -36.75 -6.84
CA LEU A 572 6.26 -38.21 -6.71
C LEU A 572 7.71 -38.67 -6.51
N SER A 573 8.65 -38.17 -7.29
CA SER A 573 10.07 -38.51 -7.14
C SER A 573 10.63 -38.07 -5.79
N TYR A 574 10.25 -36.88 -5.31
CA TYR A 574 10.59 -36.43 -3.96
C TYR A 574 10.01 -37.35 -2.88
N LEU A 575 8.72 -37.69 -2.96
CA LEU A 575 8.06 -38.55 -1.97
C LEU A 575 8.61 -39.98 -1.99
N ARG A 576 8.91 -40.57 -3.16
CA ARG A 576 9.53 -41.90 -3.26
C ARG A 576 10.93 -41.94 -2.67
N CYS A 577 11.71 -40.88 -2.86
CA CYS A 577 13.01 -40.72 -2.24
C CYS A 577 12.90 -40.62 -0.70
N HIS A 578 11.94 -39.83 -0.22
CA HIS A 578 11.78 -39.56 1.21
C HIS A 578 10.91 -40.57 1.95
N LEU A 579 10.14 -41.44 1.28
CA LEU A 579 9.23 -42.43 1.88
C LEU A 579 9.41 -43.81 1.19
N PRO A 580 10.61 -44.41 1.21
CA PRO A 580 10.92 -45.62 0.46
C PRO A 580 10.20 -46.88 0.98
N LEU A 581 9.65 -46.84 2.19
CA LEU A 581 8.93 -47.96 2.81
C LEU A 581 7.41 -47.82 2.68
N ALA A 582 6.90 -46.68 2.23
CA ALA A 582 5.46 -46.49 2.02
C ALA A 582 5.00 -47.18 0.72
N PRO A 583 3.77 -47.72 0.68
CA PRO A 583 3.22 -48.29 -0.53
C PRO A 583 2.95 -47.20 -1.57
N GLU A 584 3.00 -47.57 -2.85
CA GLU A 584 2.85 -46.62 -3.95
C GLU A 584 1.49 -45.92 -3.93
N GLU A 585 0.41 -46.62 -3.53
CA GLU A 585 -0.92 -46.03 -3.42
C GLU A 585 -0.98 -44.90 -2.38
N PHE A 586 -0.21 -45.00 -1.29
CA PHE A 586 -0.11 -43.96 -0.27
C PHE A 586 0.67 -42.75 -0.78
N ILE A 587 1.78 -42.99 -1.47
CA ILE A 587 2.60 -41.93 -2.08
C ILE A 587 1.78 -41.14 -3.09
N GLN A 588 1.01 -41.82 -3.93
CA GLN A 588 0.12 -41.19 -4.91
C GLN A 588 -0.93 -40.33 -4.23
N ALA A 589 -1.59 -40.83 -3.17
CA ALA A 589 -2.59 -40.06 -2.44
C ALA A 589 -2.02 -38.77 -1.81
N VAL A 590 -0.81 -38.83 -1.24
CA VAL A 590 -0.12 -37.64 -0.71
C VAL A 590 0.25 -36.67 -1.81
N ALA A 591 0.73 -37.17 -2.95
CA ALA A 591 1.06 -36.33 -4.11
C ALA A 591 -0.20 -35.64 -4.67
N GLU A 592 -1.32 -36.34 -4.75
CA GLU A 592 -2.61 -35.80 -5.20
C GLU A 592 -3.15 -34.72 -4.26
N GLU A 593 -3.01 -34.89 -2.94
CA GLU A 593 -3.40 -33.87 -1.96
C GLU A 593 -2.55 -32.60 -2.08
N LEU A 594 -1.21 -32.75 -2.20
CA LEU A 594 -0.28 -31.62 -2.42
C LEU A 594 -0.55 -30.88 -3.73
N CYS A 595 -0.90 -31.64 -4.78
CA CYS A 595 -1.22 -31.12 -6.11
C CYS A 595 -2.73 -30.90 -6.33
N SER A 596 -3.52 -30.84 -5.25
CA SER A 596 -4.96 -30.62 -5.32
C SER A 596 -5.27 -29.20 -5.79
N GLU A 597 -6.42 -29.01 -6.44
CA GLU A 597 -6.85 -27.68 -6.92
C GLU A 597 -6.89 -26.67 -5.78
N LYS A 598 -7.36 -27.09 -4.60
CA LYS A 598 -7.45 -26.25 -3.41
C LYS A 598 -6.07 -25.78 -2.94
N GLN A 599 -5.09 -26.69 -2.84
CA GLN A 599 -3.74 -26.33 -2.41
C GLN A 599 -3.05 -25.42 -3.43
N LEU A 600 -3.07 -25.80 -4.71
CA LEU A 600 -2.44 -25.03 -5.77
C LEU A 600 -3.07 -23.64 -5.92
N SER A 601 -4.39 -23.52 -5.79
CA SER A 601 -5.08 -22.22 -5.82
C SER A 601 -4.66 -21.32 -4.65
N ASN A 602 -4.53 -21.88 -3.44
CA ASN A 602 -4.09 -21.11 -2.27
C ASN A 602 -2.63 -20.63 -2.43
N ILE A 603 -1.73 -21.51 -2.88
CA ILE A 603 -0.34 -21.16 -3.17
C ILE A 603 -0.27 -20.03 -4.20
N ALA A 604 -1.01 -20.17 -5.31
CA ALA A 604 -1.02 -19.21 -6.39
C ALA A 604 -1.51 -17.82 -5.96
N LYS A 605 -2.53 -17.74 -5.10
CA LYS A 605 -2.99 -16.48 -4.49
C LYS A 605 -1.91 -15.82 -3.65
N HIS A 606 -1.16 -16.59 -2.86
CA HIS A 606 -0.05 -16.06 -2.08
C HIS A 606 1.10 -15.52 -2.96
N LEU A 607 1.25 -16.05 -4.18
CA LEU A 607 2.19 -15.53 -5.18
C LEU A 607 1.65 -14.29 -5.92
N GLY A 608 0.38 -13.94 -5.75
CA GLY A 608 -0.30 -12.83 -6.42
C GLY A 608 -0.77 -13.14 -7.84
N ILE A 609 -0.86 -14.43 -8.20
CA ILE A 609 -1.28 -14.86 -9.55
C ILE A 609 -2.73 -14.45 -9.84
N ASP A 610 -3.60 -14.46 -8.83
CA ASP A 610 -5.00 -14.04 -8.93
C ASP A 610 -5.18 -12.56 -9.30
N VAL A 611 -4.18 -11.72 -9.03
CA VAL A 611 -4.19 -10.29 -9.34
C VAL A 611 -3.68 -10.00 -10.76
N ILE A 612 -2.70 -10.77 -11.22
CA ILE A 612 -2.02 -10.56 -12.53
C ILE A 612 -2.56 -11.47 -13.64
N MET A 613 -3.35 -12.50 -13.32
CA MET A 613 -3.90 -13.39 -14.35
C MET A 613 -4.92 -12.67 -15.22
N ARG A 614 -4.92 -12.99 -16.51
CA ARG A 614 -5.90 -12.51 -17.48
C ARG A 614 -7.00 -13.55 -17.66
N THR A 615 -8.19 -13.23 -17.14
CA THR A 615 -9.38 -14.09 -17.21
C THR A 615 -10.66 -13.29 -17.46
N GLY A 616 -11.66 -13.98 -18.02
CA GLY A 616 -13.03 -13.49 -18.14
C GLY A 616 -13.86 -13.66 -16.87
N GLU A 617 -13.34 -14.36 -15.86
CA GLU A 617 -14.02 -14.60 -14.59
C GLU A 617 -13.79 -13.44 -13.60
N HIS A 618 -14.84 -13.01 -12.89
CA HIS A 618 -14.70 -12.08 -11.77
C HIS A 618 -15.64 -12.44 -10.61
N PRO A 619 -15.12 -12.78 -9.42
CA PRO A 619 -13.71 -13.08 -9.13
C PRO A 619 -13.23 -14.37 -9.84
N PRO A 620 -11.91 -14.56 -10.06
CA PRO A 620 -11.37 -15.80 -10.63
C PRO A 620 -11.72 -17.03 -9.78
N SER A 621 -12.14 -18.13 -10.43
CA SER A 621 -12.41 -19.38 -9.74
C SER A 621 -11.13 -20.05 -9.22
N PRO A 622 -11.21 -20.86 -8.14
CA PRO A 622 -10.06 -21.62 -7.63
C PRO A 622 -9.39 -22.47 -8.71
N SER A 623 -10.18 -23.09 -9.58
CA SER A 623 -9.72 -23.89 -10.71
C SER A 623 -8.91 -23.07 -11.72
N SER A 624 -9.41 -21.90 -12.12
CA SER A 624 -8.70 -21.02 -13.06
C SER A 624 -7.38 -20.51 -12.49
N ILE A 625 -7.33 -20.22 -11.18
CA ILE A 625 -6.10 -19.83 -10.49
C ILE A 625 -5.10 -20.99 -10.44
N ALA A 626 -5.53 -22.19 -10.03
CA ALA A 626 -4.67 -23.38 -9.94
C ALA A 626 -4.12 -23.78 -11.31
N ASN A 627 -4.97 -23.76 -12.34
CA ASN A 627 -4.57 -24.05 -13.72
C ASN A 627 -3.54 -23.03 -14.22
N THR A 628 -3.73 -21.75 -13.91
CA THR A 628 -2.78 -20.70 -14.26
C THR A 628 -1.41 -20.91 -13.60
N PHE A 629 -1.39 -21.35 -12.34
CA PHE A 629 -0.14 -21.74 -11.68
C PHE A 629 0.54 -22.93 -12.37
N CYS A 630 -0.19 -23.98 -12.72
CA CYS A 630 0.36 -25.10 -13.50
C CYS A 630 0.91 -24.64 -14.85
N ALA A 631 0.16 -23.79 -15.58
CA ALA A 631 0.64 -23.25 -16.85
C ALA A 631 1.93 -22.43 -16.68
N LEU A 632 2.04 -21.68 -15.58
CA LEU A 632 3.25 -20.92 -15.24
C LEU A 632 4.42 -21.86 -15.03
N LEU A 633 4.28 -22.94 -14.24
CA LEU A 633 5.34 -23.94 -14.04
C LEU A 633 5.87 -24.45 -15.40
N ALA A 634 4.97 -24.83 -16.31
CA ALA A 634 5.36 -25.28 -17.66
C ALA A 634 6.15 -24.23 -18.46
N ALA A 635 5.82 -22.94 -18.28
CA ALA A 635 6.46 -21.82 -18.96
C ALA A 635 7.84 -21.45 -18.38
N LEU A 636 8.06 -21.68 -17.09
CA LEU A 636 9.33 -21.41 -16.40
C LEU A 636 10.42 -22.46 -16.71
N GLY A 637 10.00 -23.64 -17.17
CA GLY A 637 10.88 -24.78 -17.45
C GLY A 637 11.19 -25.62 -16.21
N GLU A 638 11.81 -26.78 -16.44
CA GLU A 638 12.03 -27.83 -15.42
C GLU A 638 12.83 -27.33 -14.21
N LYS A 639 13.91 -26.57 -14.43
CA LYS A 639 14.77 -26.04 -13.35
C LYS A 639 13.98 -25.19 -12.35
N HIS A 640 13.21 -24.22 -12.83
CA HIS A 640 12.42 -23.33 -11.98
C HIS A 640 11.20 -24.03 -11.39
N THR A 641 10.57 -24.94 -12.15
CA THR A 641 9.48 -25.77 -11.66
C THR A 641 9.93 -26.60 -10.46
N LYS A 642 11.10 -27.23 -10.54
CA LYS A 642 11.70 -27.98 -9.44
C LYS A 642 11.97 -27.09 -8.23
N ALA A 643 12.55 -25.91 -8.42
CA ALA A 643 12.79 -24.96 -7.34
C ALA A 643 11.48 -24.55 -6.64
N LEU A 644 10.46 -24.12 -7.40
CA LEU A 644 9.16 -23.74 -6.84
C LEU A 644 8.44 -24.91 -6.17
N ALA A 645 8.54 -26.12 -6.71
CA ALA A 645 7.97 -27.31 -6.09
C ALA A 645 8.62 -27.57 -4.72
N ILE A 646 9.95 -27.52 -4.63
CA ILE A 646 10.70 -27.74 -3.39
C ILE A 646 10.48 -26.62 -2.36
N ASP A 647 10.40 -25.38 -2.81
CA ASP A 647 10.36 -24.21 -1.93
C ASP A 647 8.95 -23.86 -1.46
N ILE A 648 7.91 -24.25 -2.21
CA ILE A 648 6.54 -23.77 -1.98
C ILE A 648 5.52 -24.91 -1.88
N VAL A 649 5.54 -25.88 -2.80
CA VAL A 649 4.52 -26.95 -2.88
C VAL A 649 4.81 -28.06 -1.86
N ILE A 650 6.00 -28.65 -1.89
CA ILE A 650 6.42 -29.75 -1.02
C ILE A 650 6.35 -29.37 0.48
N PRO A 651 6.72 -28.15 0.92
CA PRO A 651 6.59 -27.75 2.33
C PRO A 651 5.16 -27.81 2.88
N GLN A 652 4.12 -27.79 2.03
CA GLN A 652 2.73 -27.97 2.47
C GLN A 652 2.48 -29.36 3.07
N ILE A 653 3.39 -30.33 2.86
CA ILE A 653 3.30 -31.67 3.45
C ILE A 653 3.25 -31.65 4.98
N ILE A 654 3.77 -30.58 5.61
CA ILE A 654 3.75 -30.39 7.07
C ILE A 654 2.32 -30.24 7.60
N ASP A 655 1.41 -29.71 6.77
CA ASP A 655 0.01 -29.47 7.13
C ASP A 655 -0.91 -30.63 6.71
N ILE A 656 -0.34 -31.70 6.15
CA ILE A 656 -1.07 -32.91 5.75
C ILE A 656 -1.15 -33.89 6.94
N ASP A 657 -2.38 -34.28 7.30
CA ASP A 657 -2.59 -35.46 8.16
C ASP A 657 -2.56 -36.72 7.29
N PHE A 658 -1.42 -37.42 7.31
CA PHE A 658 -1.22 -38.64 6.53
C PHE A 658 -2.24 -39.74 6.82
N ALA A 659 -2.81 -39.79 8.03
CA ALA A 659 -3.82 -40.79 8.38
C ALA A 659 -5.17 -40.53 7.69
N ASP A 660 -5.45 -39.27 7.36
CA ASP A 660 -6.69 -38.84 6.70
C ASP A 660 -6.59 -38.90 5.17
N VAL A 661 -5.39 -38.65 4.61
CA VAL A 661 -5.16 -38.68 3.15
C VAL A 661 -5.30 -40.09 2.57
N TYR A 662 -4.97 -41.13 3.33
CA TYR A 662 -5.05 -42.51 2.86
C TYR A 662 -5.92 -43.39 3.78
N PRO A 663 -7.25 -43.21 3.74
CA PRO A 663 -8.13 -43.80 4.73
C PRO A 663 -8.53 -45.24 4.39
N LEU A 664 -7.65 -46.20 4.64
CA LEU A 664 -7.92 -47.64 4.43
C LEU A 664 -9.21 -48.11 5.14
N ARG A 665 -9.98 -48.98 4.47
CA ARG A 665 -11.19 -49.61 5.02
C ARG A 665 -10.90 -50.63 6.11
N GLN A 666 -9.82 -51.39 5.98
CA GLN A 666 -9.43 -52.43 6.95
C GLN A 666 -7.97 -52.24 7.41
N PRO A 667 -7.64 -51.13 8.09
CA PRO A 667 -6.25 -50.81 8.44
C PRO A 667 -5.61 -51.88 9.33
N LEU A 668 -6.37 -52.49 10.25
CA LEU A 668 -5.86 -53.57 11.12
C LEU A 668 -5.50 -54.83 10.31
N ALA A 669 -6.31 -55.20 9.32
CA ALA A 669 -6.06 -56.38 8.50
C ALA A 669 -4.82 -56.19 7.61
N VAL A 670 -4.68 -55.00 7.02
CA VAL A 670 -3.50 -54.62 6.24
C VAL A 670 -2.24 -54.63 7.11
N LEU A 671 -2.29 -54.00 8.30
CA LEU A 671 -1.17 -54.01 9.25
C LEU A 671 -0.80 -55.43 9.67
N THR A 672 -1.80 -56.28 9.90
CA THR A 672 -1.59 -57.68 10.29
C THR A 672 -0.89 -58.46 9.19
N ASP A 673 -1.36 -58.38 7.94
CA ASP A 673 -0.75 -59.11 6.83
C ASP A 673 0.69 -58.65 6.57
N LEU A 674 0.97 -57.34 6.65
CA LEU A 674 2.33 -56.82 6.49
C LEU A 674 3.27 -57.28 7.60
N LEU A 675 2.83 -57.24 8.86
CA LEU A 675 3.66 -57.69 10.00
C LEU A 675 3.86 -59.20 10.01
N VAL A 676 2.83 -59.98 9.64
CA VAL A 676 2.95 -61.44 9.46
C VAL A 676 3.92 -61.77 8.32
N GLY A 677 3.89 -61.00 7.23
CA GLY A 677 4.88 -61.09 6.14
C GLY A 677 6.32 -60.82 6.60
N GLN A 678 6.50 -60.03 7.66
CA GLN A 678 7.80 -59.79 8.32
C GLN A 678 8.12 -60.78 9.45
N GLY A 679 7.31 -61.82 9.64
CA GLY A 679 7.56 -62.91 10.59
C GLY A 679 6.84 -62.79 11.95
N ALA A 680 5.90 -61.85 12.12
CA ALA A 680 5.05 -61.79 13.32
C ALA A 680 4.14 -63.03 13.42
N LYS A 681 3.97 -63.56 14.63
CA LYS A 681 3.10 -64.73 14.90
C LYS A 681 1.70 -64.32 15.33
N GLU A 682 1.59 -63.25 16.12
CA GLU A 682 0.32 -62.80 16.69
C GLU A 682 0.25 -61.27 16.71
N ILE A 683 -0.85 -60.71 16.20
CA ILE A 683 -1.16 -59.28 16.23
C ILE A 683 -2.48 -59.10 16.98
N GLU A 684 -2.46 -58.34 18.08
CA GLU A 684 -3.63 -58.19 18.95
C GLU A 684 -3.86 -56.71 19.36
N PRO A 685 -5.09 -56.18 19.22
CA PRO A 685 -5.46 -54.91 19.82
C PRO A 685 -5.81 -55.08 21.30
N ARG A 686 -5.32 -54.17 22.15
CA ARG A 686 -5.59 -54.14 23.59
C ARG A 686 -6.07 -52.75 24.02
N ILE A 687 -7.09 -52.72 24.88
CA ILE A 687 -7.53 -51.47 25.52
C ILE A 687 -6.49 -51.09 26.57
N LEU A 688 -5.85 -49.94 26.40
CA LEU A 688 -4.89 -49.39 27.35
C LEU A 688 -5.59 -48.54 28.41
N ARG A 689 -6.57 -47.74 27.99
CA ARG A 689 -7.34 -46.85 28.85
C ARG A 689 -8.72 -46.61 28.27
N SER A 690 -9.71 -46.41 29.14
CA SER A 690 -11.00 -45.85 28.75
C SER A 690 -11.42 -44.78 29.75
N ALA A 691 -12.08 -43.73 29.26
CA ALA A 691 -12.59 -42.64 30.08
C ALA A 691 -13.93 -42.16 29.56
N GLY A 692 -14.83 -41.75 30.47
CA GLY A 692 -16.11 -41.17 30.10
C GLY A 692 -17.02 -42.12 29.29
N THR A 693 -16.92 -43.44 29.50
CA THR A 693 -17.66 -44.48 28.74
C THR A 693 -19.19 -44.34 28.80
N VAL A 694 -19.71 -43.68 29.84
CA VAL A 694 -21.13 -43.36 30.03
C VAL A 694 -21.49 -41.91 29.65
N SER A 695 -20.53 -41.16 29.10
CA SER A 695 -20.72 -39.76 28.68
C SER A 695 -21.09 -39.65 27.20
N ALA A 696 -21.44 -38.46 26.74
CA ALA A 696 -21.70 -38.18 25.33
C ALA A 696 -20.43 -38.20 24.45
N GLN A 697 -19.23 -38.23 25.05
CA GLN A 697 -17.94 -38.27 24.35
C GLN A 697 -17.02 -39.28 25.05
N PRO A 698 -17.31 -40.59 24.93
CA PRO A 698 -16.43 -41.61 25.44
C PRO A 698 -15.08 -41.57 24.71
N VAL A 699 -14.00 -41.89 25.42
CA VAL A 699 -12.65 -41.97 24.84
C VAL A 699 -12.05 -43.32 25.19
N TYR A 700 -11.74 -44.10 24.17
CA TYR A 700 -11.02 -45.36 24.27
C TYR A 700 -9.61 -45.14 23.73
N VAL A 701 -8.60 -45.62 24.44
CA VAL A 701 -7.21 -45.65 23.98
C VAL A 701 -6.83 -47.10 23.77
N VAL A 702 -6.49 -47.44 22.53
CA VAL A 702 -6.13 -48.80 22.11
C VAL A 702 -4.67 -48.82 21.66
N GLY A 703 -3.96 -49.87 22.07
CA GLY A 703 -2.62 -50.20 21.56
C GLY A 703 -2.67 -51.53 20.81
N ILE A 704 -1.97 -51.63 19.69
CA ILE A 704 -1.80 -52.86 18.93
C ILE A 704 -0.45 -53.45 19.27
N TYR A 705 -0.44 -54.72 19.69
CA TYR A 705 0.76 -55.45 20.08
C TYR A 705 1.10 -56.52 19.06
N LYS A 706 2.39 -56.60 18.73
CA LYS A 706 3.01 -57.70 18.00
C LYS A 706 3.67 -58.66 18.99
N ASP A 707 3.40 -59.94 18.82
CA ASP A 707 3.94 -61.04 19.63
C ASP A 707 3.84 -60.76 21.15
N LYS A 708 2.69 -60.23 21.56
CA LYS A 708 2.28 -59.89 22.94
C LYS A 708 3.05 -58.79 23.66
N SER A 709 4.19 -58.35 23.13
CA SER A 709 5.18 -57.55 23.86
C SER A 709 5.57 -56.24 23.16
N GLU A 710 5.58 -56.21 21.82
CA GLU A 710 5.99 -55.04 21.04
C GLU A 710 4.78 -54.18 20.69
N LEU A 711 4.71 -52.94 21.19
CA LEU A 711 3.65 -52.00 20.84
C LEU A 711 3.93 -51.41 19.45
N VAL A 712 3.17 -51.81 18.44
CA VAL A 712 3.36 -51.38 17.05
C VAL A 712 2.54 -50.15 16.69
N GLY A 713 1.42 -49.90 17.36
CA GLY A 713 0.65 -48.68 17.15
C GLY A 713 -0.27 -48.35 18.32
N GLN A 714 -0.57 -47.07 18.53
CA GLN A 714 -1.43 -46.61 19.61
C GLN A 714 -2.20 -45.35 19.23
N SER A 715 -3.51 -45.35 19.46
CA SER A 715 -4.33 -44.15 19.26
C SER A 715 -5.57 -44.14 20.15
N ALA A 716 -6.29 -43.02 20.12
CA ALA A 716 -7.53 -42.82 20.84
C ALA A 716 -8.71 -42.66 19.86
N GLY A 717 -9.89 -43.15 20.23
CA GLY A 717 -11.10 -43.05 19.42
C GLY A 717 -12.36 -42.95 20.29
N GLU A 718 -13.44 -42.46 19.68
CA GLU A 718 -14.73 -42.29 20.35
C GLU A 718 -15.48 -43.62 20.54
N THR A 719 -15.24 -44.61 19.70
CA THR A 719 -15.66 -45.99 19.94
C THR A 719 -14.45 -46.91 19.99
N LEU A 720 -14.66 -48.15 20.45
CA LEU A 720 -13.59 -49.14 20.48
C LEU A 720 -13.09 -49.45 19.06
N GLU A 721 -14.01 -49.57 18.11
CA GLU A 721 -13.70 -49.83 16.69
C GLU A 721 -12.89 -48.68 16.09
N VAL A 722 -13.30 -47.43 16.32
CA VAL A 722 -12.56 -46.25 15.85
C VAL A 722 -11.17 -46.19 16.49
N ALA A 723 -11.05 -46.49 17.79
CA ALA A 723 -9.75 -46.49 18.47
C ALA A 723 -8.81 -47.58 17.93
N VAL A 724 -9.35 -48.78 17.62
CA VAL A 724 -8.60 -49.86 16.96
C VAL A 724 -8.14 -49.43 15.56
N ASP A 725 -9.03 -48.87 14.76
CA ASP A 725 -8.71 -48.42 13.40
C ASP A 725 -7.65 -47.31 13.39
N MET A 726 -7.78 -46.32 14.27
CA MET A 726 -6.79 -45.24 14.40
C MET A 726 -5.44 -45.77 14.91
N ALA A 727 -5.43 -46.72 15.85
CA ALA A 727 -4.20 -47.35 16.31
C ALA A 727 -3.54 -48.17 15.19
N ALA A 728 -4.32 -48.82 14.33
CA ALA A 728 -3.81 -49.57 13.18
C ALA A 728 -3.22 -48.65 12.11
N ARG A 729 -3.87 -47.52 11.84
CA ARG A 729 -3.32 -46.49 10.93
C ARG A 729 -2.02 -45.91 11.45
N GLU A 730 -1.96 -45.60 12.75
CA GLU A 730 -0.74 -45.11 13.38
C GLU A 730 0.39 -46.16 13.30
N GLY A 731 0.06 -47.45 13.49
CA GLY A 731 1.02 -48.55 13.31
C GLY A 731 1.49 -48.73 11.86
N LEU A 732 0.61 -48.53 10.86
CA LEU A 732 0.99 -48.53 9.44
C LEU A 732 1.92 -47.36 9.12
N LEU A 733 1.61 -46.16 9.61
CA LEU A 733 2.48 -44.98 9.43
C LEU A 733 3.85 -45.22 10.07
N ARG A 734 3.93 -45.82 11.27
CA ARG A 734 5.22 -46.24 11.86
C ARG A 734 5.96 -47.26 11.01
N LEU A 735 5.25 -48.26 10.48
CA LEU A 735 5.83 -49.31 9.64
C LEU A 735 6.42 -48.75 8.33
N TRP A 736 5.78 -47.74 7.76
CA TRP A 736 6.25 -47.01 6.58
C TRP A 736 7.23 -45.87 6.93
N GLU A 737 7.61 -45.77 8.21
CA GLU A 737 8.44 -44.72 8.77
C GLU A 737 7.93 -43.30 8.47
N VAL A 738 6.61 -43.12 8.36
CA VAL A 738 5.93 -41.82 8.28
C VAL A 738 5.59 -41.37 9.70
N THR A 739 6.61 -41.03 10.47
CA THR A 739 6.46 -40.61 11.87
C THR A 739 6.75 -39.12 12.04
N VAL A 740 6.29 -38.54 13.14
CA VAL A 740 6.49 -37.12 13.48
C VAL A 740 7.97 -36.75 13.56
N ASP A 741 8.84 -37.73 13.84
CA ASP A 741 10.28 -37.57 13.97
C ASP A 741 11.00 -37.57 12.61
N ARG A 742 10.31 -37.89 11.51
CA ARG A 742 10.91 -37.87 10.17
C ARG A 742 11.18 -36.44 9.73
N VAL A 743 12.44 -36.17 9.41
CA VAL A 743 12.87 -34.87 8.92
C VAL A 743 12.78 -34.86 7.39
N PHE A 744 11.81 -34.13 6.86
CA PHE A 744 11.76 -33.78 5.44
C PHE A 744 12.80 -32.68 5.14
N SER A 745 13.45 -32.79 3.98
CA SER A 745 14.37 -31.76 3.50
C SER A 745 13.59 -30.74 2.70
N PHE A 746 13.86 -29.44 2.91
CA PHE A 746 13.26 -28.35 2.14
C PHE A 746 14.35 -27.37 1.70
N GLY A 747 14.04 -26.52 0.72
CA GLY A 747 14.98 -25.50 0.24
C GLY A 747 16.26 -26.10 -0.35
N GLN A 748 17.40 -25.47 -0.09
CA GLN A 748 18.71 -25.93 -0.61
C GLN A 748 19.04 -27.38 -0.22
N ASN A 749 18.69 -27.80 1.01
CA ASN A 749 18.93 -29.17 1.46
C ASN A 749 18.17 -30.22 0.64
N ALA A 750 17.05 -29.87 0.02
CA ALA A 750 16.32 -30.75 -0.89
C ALA A 750 16.78 -30.61 -2.34
N ALA A 751 17.20 -29.40 -2.75
CA ALA A 751 17.72 -29.15 -4.08
C ALA A 751 18.99 -29.95 -4.40
N ASP A 752 19.83 -30.19 -3.38
CA ASP A 752 21.06 -30.98 -3.50
C ASP A 752 20.83 -32.50 -3.53
N ILE A 753 19.60 -32.96 -3.25
CA ILE A 753 19.25 -34.38 -3.29
C ILE A 753 18.83 -34.74 -4.73
N PRO A 754 19.49 -35.73 -5.38
CA PRO A 754 19.17 -36.13 -6.75
C PRO A 754 17.93 -37.05 -6.79
N PHE A 755 16.81 -36.57 -6.26
CA PHE A 755 15.56 -37.36 -6.20
C PHE A 755 14.98 -37.65 -7.58
N ASP A 756 15.43 -36.95 -8.63
CA ASP A 756 15.06 -37.24 -10.03
C ASP A 756 15.40 -38.68 -10.46
N THR A 757 16.29 -39.35 -9.73
CA THR A 757 16.64 -40.77 -9.95
C THR A 757 15.61 -41.75 -9.37
N PHE A 758 14.67 -41.29 -8.54
CA PHE A 758 13.63 -42.09 -7.89
C PHE A 758 12.32 -42.05 -8.71
N SER A 759 12.39 -42.55 -9.94
CA SER A 759 11.23 -42.61 -10.87
C SER A 759 10.46 -43.93 -10.81
N MET A 760 11.04 -44.99 -10.21
CA MET A 760 10.36 -46.27 -10.07
C MET A 760 9.33 -46.24 -8.95
N GLU A 761 8.18 -46.85 -9.22
CA GLU A 761 7.12 -47.05 -8.23
C GLU A 761 7.59 -47.95 -7.09
N ASN A 762 7.07 -47.68 -5.89
CA ASN A 762 7.23 -48.56 -4.73
C ASN A 762 6.39 -49.84 -4.90
N TYR A 763 6.22 -50.61 -3.83
CA TYR A 763 5.35 -51.78 -3.85
C TYR A 763 3.88 -51.38 -3.68
N TYR A 764 2.96 -52.19 -4.20
CA TYR A 764 1.53 -52.03 -3.98
C TYR A 764 1.04 -52.92 -2.83
N LEU A 765 0.03 -52.47 -2.08
CA LEU A 765 -0.50 -53.23 -0.94
C LEU A 765 -1.10 -54.57 -1.37
N LYS A 766 -1.75 -54.63 -2.54
CA LYS A 766 -2.32 -55.85 -3.12
C LYS A 766 -1.30 -56.98 -3.34
N ASP A 767 -0.02 -56.62 -3.51
CA ASP A 767 1.06 -57.58 -3.77
C ASP A 767 1.66 -58.14 -2.46
N ARG A 768 1.40 -57.48 -1.32
CA ARG A 768 1.92 -57.86 0.00
C ARG A 768 0.85 -58.31 1.00
N CYS A 769 -0.43 -58.05 0.72
CA CYS A 769 -1.55 -58.49 1.54
C CYS A 769 -2.20 -59.76 0.95
N LYS A 770 -2.98 -60.49 1.76
CA LYS A 770 -3.74 -61.64 1.27
C LYS A 770 -4.85 -61.19 0.32
N PRO A 771 -5.28 -62.03 -0.65
CA PRO A 771 -6.39 -61.70 -1.55
C PRO A 771 -7.72 -61.43 -0.83
N SER A 772 -7.88 -61.88 0.42
CA SER A 772 -9.06 -61.65 1.26
C SER A 772 -9.07 -60.31 1.98
N THR A 773 -7.95 -59.58 2.00
CA THR A 773 -7.79 -58.32 2.74
C THR A 773 -8.21 -57.15 1.87
N ASP A 774 -9.17 -56.34 2.33
CA ASP A 774 -9.66 -55.18 1.58
C ASP A 774 -8.68 -54.00 1.72
N THR A 775 -7.90 -53.76 0.66
CA THR A 775 -6.93 -52.66 0.57
C THR A 775 -7.53 -51.37 0.00
N SER A 776 -8.85 -51.30 -0.22
CA SER A 776 -9.49 -50.10 -0.73
C SER A 776 -9.61 -48.98 0.32
N ILE A 777 -9.67 -47.74 -0.16
CA ILE A 777 -9.89 -46.56 0.67
C ILE A 777 -11.39 -46.33 0.94
N LEU A 778 -11.71 -45.73 2.09
CA LEU A 778 -13.05 -45.25 2.39
C LEU A 778 -13.40 -44.11 1.43
N SER A 779 -14.59 -44.17 0.83
CA SER A 779 -15.12 -43.02 0.10
C SER A 779 -15.43 -41.92 1.11
N VAL A 780 -14.60 -40.88 1.17
CA VAL A 780 -14.89 -39.68 1.95
C VAL A 780 -16.03 -38.97 1.24
N VAL A 781 -17.27 -39.18 1.70
CA VAL A 781 -18.35 -38.28 1.32
C VAL A 781 -18.10 -37.01 2.11
N GLU A 782 -17.65 -35.95 1.44
CA GLU A 782 -17.63 -34.59 1.99
C GLU A 782 -19.07 -34.16 2.26
N ASN A 783 -19.66 -34.66 3.34
CA ASN A 783 -20.82 -34.02 3.92
C ASN A 783 -20.29 -32.87 4.77
N GLU A 784 -20.84 -31.67 4.58
CA GLU A 784 -20.59 -30.55 5.49
C GLU A 784 -20.73 -31.05 6.94
N PRO A 785 -19.79 -30.70 7.83
CA PRO A 785 -19.89 -31.11 9.22
C PRO A 785 -21.24 -30.64 9.76
N LEU A 786 -22.06 -31.60 10.19
CA LEU A 786 -23.39 -31.33 10.76
C LEU A 786 -23.26 -30.19 11.75
N ASN A 787 -24.06 -29.13 11.56
CA ASN A 787 -23.96 -28.02 12.48
C ASN A 787 -24.38 -28.50 13.88
N ILE A 788 -23.88 -27.84 14.94
CA ILE A 788 -24.09 -28.26 16.33
C ILE A 788 -25.56 -28.53 16.68
N VAL A 789 -26.50 -27.82 16.05
CA VAL A 789 -27.94 -28.02 16.21
C VAL A 789 -28.38 -29.36 15.61
N GLU A 790 -27.87 -29.73 14.44
CA GLU A 790 -28.18 -31.00 13.77
C GLU A 790 -27.61 -32.19 14.54
N VAL A 791 -26.37 -32.06 15.05
CA VAL A 791 -25.76 -33.05 15.94
C VAL A 791 -26.63 -33.23 17.19
N ALA A 792 -27.03 -32.14 17.85
CA ALA A 792 -27.88 -32.19 19.03
C ALA A 792 -29.25 -32.82 18.75
N MET A 793 -29.84 -32.55 17.59
CA MET A 793 -31.13 -33.11 17.18
C MET A 793 -31.03 -34.61 16.87
N ARG A 794 -29.92 -35.07 16.28
CA ARG A 794 -29.66 -36.48 15.98
C ARG A 794 -29.59 -37.36 17.23
N TYR A 795 -29.02 -36.83 18.32
CA TYR A 795 -28.90 -37.56 19.60
C TYR A 795 -30.05 -37.31 20.58
N ARG A 796 -31.01 -36.44 20.23
CA ARG A 796 -32.12 -36.04 21.11
C ARG A 796 -32.87 -37.23 21.70
N ASN A 797 -33.31 -38.17 20.86
CA ASN A 797 -34.13 -39.29 21.32
C ASN A 797 -33.35 -40.22 22.27
N ARG A 798 -32.03 -40.39 22.05
CA ARG A 798 -31.16 -41.18 22.93
C ARG A 798 -30.96 -40.51 24.28
N VAL A 799 -30.76 -39.19 24.30
CA VAL A 799 -30.60 -38.41 25.54
C VAL A 799 -31.91 -38.35 26.32
N GLU A 800 -33.03 -38.07 25.66
CA GLU A 800 -34.36 -38.02 26.30
C GLU A 800 -34.74 -39.39 26.90
N ALA A 801 -34.35 -40.51 26.27
CA ALA A 801 -34.59 -41.85 26.78
C ALA A 801 -33.80 -42.16 28.07
N VAL A 802 -32.58 -41.65 28.22
CA VAL A 802 -31.75 -41.86 29.43
C VAL A 802 -32.15 -40.92 30.56
N VAL A 803 -32.50 -39.67 30.24
CA VAL A 803 -32.74 -38.62 31.24
C VAL A 803 -34.21 -38.57 31.69
N GLY A 804 -35.14 -39.18 30.94
CA GLY A 804 -36.54 -39.34 31.34
C GLY A 804 -37.41 -38.08 31.24
N TYR A 805 -36.89 -36.98 30.67
CA TYR A 805 -37.61 -35.72 30.47
C TYR A 805 -37.39 -35.15 29.07
N SER A 806 -38.46 -34.57 28.47
CA SER A 806 -38.40 -33.88 27.18
C SER A 806 -37.54 -32.61 27.27
N TYR A 807 -36.45 -32.54 26.50
CA TYR A 807 -35.38 -31.54 26.63
C TYR A 807 -35.54 -30.34 25.68
N THR A 808 -36.73 -30.15 25.09
CA THR A 808 -36.97 -29.17 24.01
C THR A 808 -36.82 -27.71 24.44
N LYS A 809 -37.03 -27.37 25.73
CA LYS A 809 -36.96 -25.98 26.23
C LYS A 809 -35.56 -25.50 26.62
N ARG A 810 -34.65 -26.38 27.08
CA ARG A 810 -33.32 -25.97 27.59
C ARG A 810 -32.24 -25.82 26.50
N LEU A 811 -32.31 -26.58 25.40
CA LEU A 811 -31.35 -26.47 24.30
C LEU A 811 -31.50 -25.15 23.51
N ARG A 812 -32.72 -24.65 23.32
CA ARG A 812 -32.97 -23.35 22.65
C ARG A 812 -32.23 -22.17 23.30
N HIS A 813 -32.03 -22.19 24.63
CA HIS A 813 -31.44 -21.07 25.34
C HIS A 813 -29.90 -21.09 25.40
N LYS A 814 -29.27 -22.27 25.26
CA LYS A 814 -27.80 -22.41 25.16
C LYS A 814 -27.27 -22.34 23.72
N PHE A 815 -28.14 -22.56 22.72
CA PHE A 815 -27.76 -22.62 21.31
C PHE A 815 -28.51 -21.59 20.43
N SER A 816 -29.16 -20.58 21.02
CA SER A 816 -29.73 -19.46 20.23
C SER A 816 -28.61 -18.60 19.64
N ARG A 817 -28.80 -18.15 18.38
CA ARG A 817 -27.86 -17.32 17.62
C ARG A 817 -27.28 -16.14 18.41
N GLY A 818 -28.00 -15.60 19.39
CA GLY A 818 -27.56 -14.44 20.20
C GLY A 818 -26.57 -14.76 21.32
N SER A 819 -26.42 -16.02 21.75
CA SER A 819 -25.56 -16.38 22.90
C SER A 819 -24.14 -16.80 22.51
N LEU A 820 -23.96 -17.39 21.32
CA LEU A 820 -22.65 -17.75 20.75
C LEU A 820 -22.00 -16.60 19.97
N ALA A 821 -22.78 -15.64 19.45
CA ALA A 821 -22.27 -14.54 18.62
C ALA A 821 -21.63 -13.37 19.41
N LYS A 822 -21.71 -13.34 20.75
CA LYS A 822 -21.19 -12.24 21.58
C LYS A 822 -19.95 -12.57 22.42
N ARG A 823 -19.37 -13.76 22.28
CA ARG A 823 -18.05 -14.07 22.86
C ARG A 823 -17.10 -14.34 21.72
N SER A 824 -16.05 -13.52 21.61
CA SER A 824 -14.96 -13.77 20.67
C SER A 824 -14.46 -15.20 20.86
N PHE A 825 -14.41 -15.99 19.78
CA PHE A 825 -13.79 -17.31 19.72
C PHE A 825 -12.26 -17.22 19.85
N ARG A 826 -11.75 -16.57 20.90
CA ARG A 826 -10.31 -16.42 21.18
C ARG A 826 -9.73 -17.45 22.14
N TYR A 827 -10.52 -18.42 22.62
CA TYR A 827 -9.99 -19.49 23.47
C TYR A 827 -10.69 -20.83 23.20
N LEU A 828 -10.31 -21.47 22.09
CA LEU A 828 -10.21 -22.92 22.02
C LEU A 828 -8.79 -23.23 21.58
N VAL A 829 -7.87 -23.02 22.52
CA VAL A 829 -6.52 -23.58 22.46
C VAL A 829 -6.68 -25.10 22.32
N LYS A 830 -6.04 -25.71 21.32
CA LYS A 830 -5.87 -27.18 21.24
C LYS A 830 -5.54 -27.69 22.65
N PRO A 831 -6.18 -28.74 23.18
CA PRO A 831 -5.75 -29.28 24.46
C PRO A 831 -4.28 -29.70 24.33
N LYS A 832 -3.40 -28.97 25.01
CA LYS A 832 -2.02 -29.39 25.22
C LYS A 832 -2.07 -30.68 26.03
N VAL A 833 -1.41 -31.71 25.52
CA VAL A 833 -1.14 -32.94 26.27
C VAL A 833 -0.27 -32.56 27.46
N TYR A 834 -0.84 -32.61 28.66
CA TYR A 834 -0.04 -32.61 29.89
C TYR A 834 0.42 -34.05 30.12
N THR A 835 1.71 -34.31 29.93
CA THR A 835 2.37 -35.39 30.65
C THR A 835 2.39 -34.99 32.12
N VAL A 836 1.75 -35.80 32.97
CA VAL A 836 1.98 -35.76 34.41
C VAL A 836 2.63 -37.08 34.77
N SER A 837 3.89 -37.02 35.18
CA SER A 837 4.58 -38.08 35.93
C SER A 837 4.00 -38.22 37.32
#